data_AF-A0AA45AL19-F1
#
_entry.id   AF-A0AA45AL19-F1
#
_cell.length_a   1.000
_cell.length_b   1.000
_cell.length_c   1.000
_cell.angle_alpha   90.00
_cell.angle_beta   90.00
_cell.angle_gamma   90.00
#
_symmetry.space_group_name_H-M   'P 1'
#
loop_
_entity.id
_entity.type
_entity.pdbx_description
1 polymer ?
#
loop_
_entity_poly.entity_id
_entity_poly.type
_entity_poly.pdbx_seq_one_letter_code
_entity_poly.pdbx_strand_id
1 'polypeptide(L)'
;MQALWSRAGQVRLCGCKGCLPAASGMIRQSTTRVPRRKPTFGEFFTAFYTSIMGTAAMYDARRKDARRKELDRQLAEVRSDLERLLEPIPASDLESEPAPPSDIFDRSDGMWYDYKKQRGFSQYLDGLGDTSTWLRNGPRSAELERWLRTSGLPELEPSATAASAPDYEQLQQRLQQEEENPTIAHRVPKTRKQLIAAQNAVRSLVVELLRAADLGNLTRHGRLDRSAETASEMELRTMLKQKSYPLFETLGHDMVKGTIELNRSLRAILASSQAALRRDATHDIRDSVTKVCYNLLVSPHPPTIHTISILILGFDQMGKHAISNAAVRHFLYASRTAPTEQAMVCMLNHYKEQGNLVRFHKLVDRFTGRDPRGIHVQKRGVEDLQAWLSLQMWARIKDVAYRDDAFVERMWFSRDILNTIIQGMLSFDCLRQATGLIKLCWDRGIHVWTQTVLQTLDQCAHALDEDVAWKMITALGEHAHSIRLGPLKQAERDMLSSRLQRLFDICELETSVDSIFPSLKSRSTATGMGMSRTRRQGALQVLVVRRKVEVAQQKLEALESAVGEHSRGLVMPPSSQLKEAEATSEAPQPQPSRAEKAVVPITYESRGRAPMMSFIPPQVEAHMGSCSAFGS
;
A
#
# COMPACT_ATOMS: atom_id res chain seq x y z
N MET A 1 23.28 -8.41 -52.84
CA MET A 1 24.56 -7.86 -52.33
C MET A 1 25.16 -6.88 -53.33
N GLN A 2 24.72 -5.60 -53.38
CA GLN A 2 25.41 -4.56 -54.17
C GLN A 2 24.89 -3.11 -54.01
N ALA A 3 24.40 -2.67 -52.85
CA ALA A 3 23.95 -1.27 -52.72
C ALA A 3 24.05 -0.70 -51.30
N LEU A 4 25.27 -0.59 -50.76
CA LEU A 4 25.53 0.20 -49.53
C LEU A 4 26.91 0.92 -49.52
N TRP A 5 27.58 1.05 -50.67
CA TRP A 5 28.96 1.59 -50.75
C TRP A 5 29.09 2.97 -51.41
N SER A 6 28.20 3.90 -51.10
CA SER A 6 28.32 5.27 -51.64
C SER A 6 27.86 6.33 -50.65
N ARG A 7 28.56 6.49 -49.52
CA ARG A 7 28.56 7.76 -48.74
C ARG A 7 29.57 7.93 -47.59
N ALA A 8 30.76 7.30 -47.65
CA ALA A 8 31.81 7.52 -46.64
C ALA A 8 33.01 8.35 -47.13
N GLY A 9 32.80 9.20 -48.14
CA GLY A 9 33.85 10.05 -48.71
C GLY A 9 33.60 11.54 -48.45
N GLN A 10 33.67 11.97 -47.18
CA GLN A 10 33.99 13.36 -46.78
C GLN A 10 33.88 13.51 -45.24
N VAL A 11 34.96 13.17 -44.53
CA VAL A 11 35.18 13.69 -43.17
C VAL A 11 36.51 14.44 -43.19
N ARG A 12 36.45 15.75 -42.95
CA ARG A 12 37.61 16.62 -42.85
C ARG A 12 38.44 16.18 -41.63
N LEU A 13 39.71 15.87 -41.85
CA LEU A 13 40.65 15.51 -40.78
C LEU A 13 40.89 16.71 -39.86
N CYS A 14 40.76 16.49 -38.54
CA CYS A 14 41.14 17.42 -37.49
C CYS A 14 42.66 17.30 -37.24
N GLY A 15 43.40 18.40 -37.34
CA GLY A 15 44.85 18.49 -37.13
C GLY A 15 45.29 18.41 -35.66
N CYS A 16 44.67 17.55 -34.85
CA CYS A 16 44.98 17.43 -33.43
C CYS A 16 46.18 16.50 -33.17
N LYS A 17 46.97 16.75 -32.12
CA LYS A 17 48.13 15.90 -31.73
C LYS A 17 47.77 14.44 -31.42
N GLY A 18 46.50 14.12 -31.14
CA GLY A 18 46.00 12.74 -31.00
C GLY A 18 45.52 12.08 -32.30
N CYS A 19 45.33 12.85 -33.37
CA CYS A 19 44.83 12.42 -34.66
C CYS A 19 45.98 11.97 -35.59
N LEU A 20 47.20 12.47 -35.36
CA LEU A 20 48.42 12.18 -36.13
C LEU A 20 48.98 10.74 -35.96
N PRO A 21 48.89 10.07 -34.79
CA PRO A 21 49.38 8.69 -34.67
C PRO A 21 48.44 7.65 -35.32
N ALA A 22 47.13 7.95 -35.39
CA ALA A 22 46.14 7.06 -35.99
C ALA A 22 46.19 7.07 -37.53
N ALA A 23 46.62 8.19 -38.14
CA ALA A 23 46.77 8.30 -39.59
C ALA A 23 48.05 7.63 -40.12
N SER A 24 49.14 7.57 -39.33
CA SER A 24 50.37 6.87 -39.75
C SER A 24 50.31 5.35 -39.60
N GLY A 25 49.33 4.81 -38.87
CA GLY A 25 49.17 3.37 -38.65
C GLY A 25 48.43 2.60 -39.74
N MET A 26 47.81 3.29 -40.71
CA MET A 26 46.99 2.66 -41.76
C MET A 26 47.63 2.64 -43.16
N ILE A 27 48.90 3.06 -43.29
CA ILE A 27 49.67 2.93 -44.53
C ILE A 27 51.04 2.32 -44.20
N ARG A 28 51.08 1.00 -44.05
CA ARG A 28 52.16 0.10 -44.50
C ARG A 28 51.91 -1.33 -44.02
N GLN A 29 51.96 -2.24 -44.98
CA GLN A 29 51.87 -3.69 -44.81
C GLN A 29 53.07 -4.26 -44.02
N SER A 30 52.88 -5.50 -43.55
CA SER A 30 53.91 -6.55 -43.38
C SER A 30 54.67 -6.64 -42.04
N THR A 31 54.37 -7.71 -41.31
CA THR A 31 55.26 -8.55 -40.49
C THR A 31 56.41 -7.88 -39.71
N THR A 32 56.27 -7.79 -38.37
CA THR A 32 57.31 -8.17 -37.38
C THR A 32 56.79 -7.98 -35.94
N ARG A 33 56.92 -9.04 -35.12
CA ARG A 33 57.04 -9.10 -33.65
C ARG A 33 56.43 -7.95 -32.80
N VAL A 34 55.38 -8.27 -32.03
CA VAL A 34 54.82 -7.41 -30.97
C VAL A 34 55.90 -6.98 -29.96
N PRO A 35 56.20 -5.68 -29.76
CA PRO A 35 57.01 -5.26 -28.64
C PRO A 35 56.14 -5.29 -27.37
N ARG A 36 56.59 -5.99 -26.33
CA ARG A 36 56.01 -5.90 -24.99
C ARG A 36 56.13 -4.44 -24.52
N ARG A 37 55.01 -3.71 -24.51
CA ARG A 37 54.93 -2.37 -23.93
C ARG A 37 55.12 -2.51 -22.41
N LYS A 38 56.17 -1.88 -21.87
CA LYS A 38 56.40 -1.83 -20.42
C LYS A 38 55.32 -0.92 -19.81
N PRO A 39 54.66 -1.33 -18.70
CA PRO A 39 53.66 -0.48 -18.06
C PRO A 39 54.31 0.81 -17.57
N THR A 40 53.59 1.90 -17.73
CA THR A 40 54.05 3.23 -17.34
C THR A 40 53.94 3.38 -15.82
N PHE A 41 54.79 4.19 -15.18
CA PHE A 41 54.81 4.35 -13.71
C PHE A 41 53.41 4.69 -13.16
N GLY A 42 52.62 5.51 -13.87
CA GLY A 42 51.24 5.82 -13.50
C GLY A 42 50.29 4.60 -13.51
N GLU A 43 50.45 3.66 -14.44
CA GLU A 43 49.64 2.43 -14.51
C GLU A 43 49.96 1.48 -13.35
N PHE A 44 51.22 1.44 -12.90
CA PHE A 44 51.59 0.74 -11.67
C PHE A 44 50.91 1.38 -10.45
N PHE A 45 50.95 2.71 -10.30
CA PHE A 45 50.30 3.38 -9.16
C PHE A 45 48.78 3.16 -9.17
N THR A 46 48.12 3.24 -10.32
CA THR A 46 46.68 2.96 -10.41
C THR A 46 46.36 1.49 -10.09
N ALA A 47 47.17 0.53 -10.54
CA ALA A 47 47.03 -0.87 -10.18
C ALA A 47 47.26 -1.14 -8.68
N PHE A 48 48.22 -0.47 -8.04
CA PHE A 48 48.46 -0.60 -6.61
C PHE A 48 47.33 0.03 -5.78
N TYR A 49 46.85 1.23 -6.14
CA TYR A 49 45.74 1.87 -5.43
C TYR A 49 44.41 1.12 -5.61
N THR A 50 44.12 0.62 -6.81
CA THR A 50 42.92 -0.21 -7.03
C THR A 50 43.01 -1.56 -6.32
N SER A 51 44.20 -2.17 -6.24
CA SER A 51 44.40 -3.39 -5.48
C SER A 51 44.23 -3.17 -3.97
N ILE A 52 44.75 -2.06 -3.42
CA ILE A 52 44.60 -1.71 -2.01
C ILE A 52 43.14 -1.38 -1.67
N MET A 53 42.45 -0.60 -2.50
CA MET A 53 41.03 -0.28 -2.29
C MET A 53 40.13 -1.50 -2.50
N GLY A 54 40.41 -2.35 -3.50
CA GLY A 54 39.68 -3.58 -3.74
C GLY A 54 39.85 -4.60 -2.61
N THR A 55 41.06 -4.74 -2.06
CA THR A 55 41.31 -5.60 -0.90
C THR A 55 40.69 -5.04 0.39
N ALA A 56 40.69 -3.72 0.59
CA ALA A 56 39.99 -3.07 1.70
C ALA A 56 38.47 -3.25 1.59
N ALA A 57 37.89 -3.12 0.38
CA ALA A 57 36.46 -3.34 0.15
C ALA A 57 36.06 -4.81 0.38
N MET A 58 36.88 -5.77 -0.06
CA MET A 58 36.65 -7.19 0.24
C MET A 58 36.79 -7.51 1.73
N TYR A 59 37.73 -6.87 2.43
CA TYR A 59 37.89 -7.04 3.87
C TYR A 59 36.73 -6.41 4.66
N ASP A 60 36.27 -5.23 4.27
CA ASP A 60 35.11 -4.56 4.87
C ASP A 60 33.81 -5.34 4.59
N ALA A 61 33.65 -5.90 3.39
CA ALA A 61 32.54 -6.80 3.06
C ALA A 61 32.57 -8.07 3.93
N ARG A 62 33.74 -8.71 4.09
CA ARG A 62 33.89 -9.85 5.01
C ARG A 62 33.61 -9.49 6.46
N ARG A 63 34.02 -8.30 6.91
CA ARG A 63 33.76 -7.82 8.28
C ARG A 63 32.28 -7.52 8.50
N LYS A 64 31.59 -6.95 7.51
CA LYS A 64 30.13 -6.74 7.54
C LYS A 64 29.36 -8.05 7.51
N ASP A 65 29.78 -9.02 6.70
CA ASP A 65 29.16 -10.35 6.69
C ASP A 65 29.43 -11.14 7.98
N ALA A 66 30.63 -11.03 8.56
CA ALA A 66 30.92 -11.59 9.87
C ALA A 66 30.05 -10.93 10.96
N ARG A 67 29.88 -9.61 10.92
CA ARG A 67 28.97 -8.88 11.83
C ARG A 67 27.51 -9.27 11.63
N ARG A 68 27.05 -9.49 10.39
CA ARG A 68 25.69 -9.99 10.10
C ARG A 68 25.47 -11.39 10.65
N LYS A 69 26.42 -12.31 10.42
CA LYS A 69 26.36 -13.67 10.98
C LYS A 69 26.41 -13.68 12.50
N GLU A 70 27.18 -12.78 13.11
CA GLU A 70 27.21 -12.64 14.57
C GLU A 70 25.91 -12.05 15.11
N LEU A 71 25.29 -11.10 14.42
CA LEU A 71 23.95 -10.60 14.73
C LEU A 71 22.88 -11.69 14.57
N ASP A 72 22.96 -12.51 13.52
CA ASP A 72 22.06 -13.66 13.32
C ASP A 72 22.26 -14.72 14.40
N ARG A 73 23.50 -14.96 14.83
CA ARG A 73 23.84 -15.83 15.96
C ARG A 73 23.25 -15.30 17.26
N GLN A 74 23.40 -14.00 17.53
CA GLN A 74 22.82 -13.34 18.70
C GLN A 74 21.28 -13.36 18.66
N LEU A 75 20.67 -13.19 17.50
CA LEU A 75 19.22 -13.36 17.33
C LEU A 75 18.76 -14.80 17.58
N ALA A 76 19.53 -15.79 17.13
CA ALA A 76 19.24 -17.20 17.37
C ALA A 76 19.41 -17.57 18.86
N GLU A 77 20.45 -17.04 19.51
CA GLU A 77 20.72 -17.23 20.95
C GLU A 77 19.62 -16.58 21.80
N VAL A 78 19.21 -15.34 21.48
CA VAL A 78 18.07 -14.67 22.13
C VAL A 78 16.74 -15.41 21.90
N ARG A 79 16.54 -16.01 20.71
CA ARG A 79 15.35 -16.86 20.45
C ARG A 79 15.39 -18.15 21.26
N SER A 80 16.54 -18.80 21.34
CA SER A 80 16.78 -20.00 22.17
C SER A 80 16.56 -19.70 23.65
N ASP A 81 17.09 -18.59 24.16
CA ASP A 81 16.92 -18.19 25.55
C ASP A 81 15.47 -17.80 25.85
N LEU A 82 14.78 -17.17 24.88
CA LEU A 82 13.35 -16.91 24.98
C LEU A 82 12.55 -18.22 25.00
N GLU A 83 12.89 -19.20 24.16
CA GLU A 83 12.29 -20.54 24.16
C GLU A 83 12.59 -21.32 25.44
N ARG A 84 13.75 -21.10 26.08
CA ARG A 84 14.12 -21.74 27.35
C ARG A 84 13.48 -21.10 28.58
N LEU A 85 13.20 -19.80 28.52
CA LEU A 85 12.41 -19.06 29.53
C LEU A 85 10.90 -19.25 29.36
N LEU A 86 10.48 -19.75 28.20
CA LEU A 86 9.16 -20.27 27.95
C LEU A 86 9.15 -21.76 28.34
N GLU A 87 8.86 -22.08 29.61
CA GLU A 87 8.41 -23.45 29.90
C GLU A 87 7.27 -23.80 28.92
N PRO A 88 7.37 -24.91 28.18
CA PRO A 88 6.33 -25.29 27.26
C PRO A 88 5.10 -25.69 28.08
N ILE A 89 4.06 -24.88 28.00
CA ILE A 89 2.69 -25.33 28.28
C ILE A 89 2.50 -26.58 27.40
N PRO A 90 2.12 -27.74 27.97
CA PRO A 90 1.97 -28.96 27.20
C PRO A 90 1.06 -28.71 26.00
N ALA A 91 1.46 -29.26 24.85
CA ALA A 91 0.82 -29.05 23.55
C ALA A 91 -0.66 -29.48 23.47
N SER A 92 -1.23 -30.00 24.57
CA SER A 92 -2.66 -30.24 24.74
C SER A 92 -3.49 -28.96 24.88
N ASP A 93 -2.89 -27.85 25.32
CA ASP A 93 -3.64 -26.61 25.60
C ASP A 93 -3.48 -25.55 24.49
N LEU A 94 -2.73 -25.90 23.44
CA LEU A 94 -2.59 -25.15 22.18
C LEU A 94 -3.11 -25.96 21.00
N GLU A 95 -4.01 -26.90 21.25
CA GLU A 95 -4.89 -27.37 20.19
C GLU A 95 -5.56 -26.15 19.56
N SER A 96 -5.41 -26.06 18.24
CA SER A 96 -6.24 -25.20 17.43
C SER A 96 -7.69 -25.55 17.75
N GLU A 97 -8.31 -24.77 18.62
CA GLU A 97 -9.76 -24.74 18.77
C GLU A 97 -10.34 -24.75 17.35
N PRO A 98 -11.04 -25.83 16.93
CA PRO A 98 -11.73 -25.81 15.66
C PRO A 98 -12.66 -24.61 15.72
N ALA A 99 -12.70 -23.85 14.62
CA ALA A 99 -13.55 -22.67 14.48
C ALA A 99 -14.90 -22.93 15.16
N PRO A 100 -15.31 -22.12 16.16
CA PRO A 100 -16.52 -22.40 16.93
C PRO A 100 -17.70 -22.57 15.95
N PRO A 101 -18.53 -23.61 16.15
CA PRO A 101 -19.57 -23.97 15.21
C PRO A 101 -20.77 -23.03 15.38
N SER A 102 -20.75 -21.91 14.66
CA SER A 102 -21.92 -21.09 14.33
C SER A 102 -21.53 -20.04 13.30
N ASP A 103 -22.53 -19.59 12.54
CA ASP A 103 -22.45 -19.03 11.19
C ASP A 103 -21.28 -18.10 10.81
N ILE A 104 -20.78 -18.33 9.59
CA ILE A 104 -19.74 -17.57 8.88
C ILE A 104 -20.12 -16.08 8.67
N PHE A 105 -21.36 -15.71 8.97
CA PHE A 105 -21.87 -14.34 8.84
C PHE A 105 -21.85 -13.53 10.15
N ASP A 106 -21.64 -14.14 11.31
CA ASP A 106 -21.75 -13.46 12.63
C ASP A 106 -20.42 -13.42 13.40
N ARG A 107 -19.34 -12.95 12.75
CA ARG A 107 -18.05 -12.68 13.43
C ARG A 107 -17.75 -11.20 13.65
N SER A 108 -18.72 -10.33 13.39
CA SER A 108 -18.61 -8.92 13.75
C SER A 108 -19.30 -8.68 15.08
N ASP A 109 -18.55 -8.76 16.17
CA ASP A 109 -18.84 -7.90 17.31
C ASP A 109 -17.59 -7.62 18.15
N GLY A 110 -17.33 -6.32 18.39
CA GLY A 110 -16.44 -5.86 19.46
C GLY A 110 -14.98 -5.54 19.14
N MET A 111 -14.68 -4.67 18.16
CA MET A 111 -13.37 -4.01 18.01
C MET A 111 -12.14 -4.93 17.82
N TRP A 112 -11.01 -4.39 17.37
CA TRP A 112 -9.80 -5.20 17.10
C TRP A 112 -9.10 -5.74 18.38
N TYR A 113 -9.75 -5.60 19.54
CA TYR A 113 -9.19 -5.89 20.87
C TYR A 113 -9.18 -7.38 21.25
N ASP A 114 -9.89 -8.27 20.55
CA ASP A 114 -9.98 -9.69 20.93
C ASP A 114 -9.24 -10.67 20.01
N TYR A 115 -8.66 -10.18 18.90
CA TYR A 115 -8.00 -11.05 17.92
C TYR A 115 -6.59 -11.51 18.32
N LYS A 116 -6.29 -12.79 18.04
CA LYS A 116 -4.98 -13.45 18.18
C LYS A 116 -4.10 -13.23 16.92
N LYS A 117 -2.84 -13.69 16.96
CA LYS A 117 -1.89 -13.61 15.84
C LYS A 117 -2.46 -14.20 14.53
N GLN A 118 -2.52 -13.39 13.47
CA GLN A 118 -2.87 -13.87 12.13
C GLN A 118 -1.66 -14.52 11.47
N ARG A 119 -1.78 -15.80 11.10
CA ARG A 119 -0.70 -16.49 10.38
C ARG A 119 -0.85 -16.27 8.88
N GLY A 120 0.23 -16.00 8.15
CA GLY A 120 0.31 -16.08 6.69
C GLY A 120 0.06 -14.79 5.91
N PHE A 121 -1.03 -14.07 6.17
CA PHE A 121 -1.45 -12.94 5.31
C PHE A 121 -0.44 -11.79 5.32
N SER A 122 -0.04 -11.33 6.50
CA SER A 122 0.96 -10.28 6.65
C SER A 122 2.30 -10.69 6.04
N GLN A 123 2.75 -11.94 6.24
CA GLN A 123 4.00 -12.43 5.65
C GLN A 123 3.94 -12.50 4.12
N TYR A 124 2.79 -12.95 3.58
CA TYR A 124 2.59 -13.01 2.13
C TYR A 124 2.63 -11.61 1.51
N LEU A 125 1.84 -10.68 2.05
CA LEU A 125 1.77 -9.30 1.56
C LEU A 125 3.10 -8.55 1.74
N ASP A 126 3.80 -8.74 2.86
CA ASP A 126 5.15 -8.20 3.06
C ASP A 126 6.15 -8.81 2.07
N GLY A 127 6.02 -10.11 1.80
CA GLY A 127 6.84 -10.86 0.84
C GLY A 127 6.65 -10.43 -0.61
N LEU A 128 5.55 -9.75 -0.94
CA LEU A 128 5.35 -9.17 -2.27
C LEU A 128 6.30 -8.01 -2.56
N GLY A 129 6.94 -7.41 -1.56
CA GLY A 129 7.88 -6.30 -1.74
C GLY A 129 7.20 -4.95 -2.05
N ASP A 130 7.95 -4.05 -2.67
CA ASP A 130 7.48 -2.70 -3.04
C ASP A 130 6.62 -2.71 -4.31
N THR A 131 6.04 -1.58 -4.69
CA THR A 131 5.24 -1.49 -5.94
C THR A 131 5.95 -1.96 -7.21
N SER A 132 7.29 -1.93 -7.25
CA SER A 132 8.09 -2.39 -8.39
C SER A 132 8.14 -3.92 -8.53
N THR A 133 7.91 -4.67 -7.44
CA THR A 133 7.88 -6.13 -7.46
C THR A 133 6.48 -6.67 -7.78
N TRP A 134 5.46 -5.80 -7.83
CA TRP A 134 4.13 -6.12 -8.33
C TRP A 134 4.17 -6.19 -9.86
N LEU A 135 4.57 -7.36 -10.37
CA LEU A 135 4.59 -7.66 -11.80
C LEU A 135 3.18 -7.49 -12.40
N ARG A 136 3.05 -6.51 -13.29
CA ARG A 136 1.83 -6.28 -14.06
C ARG A 136 1.84 -7.10 -15.34
N ASN A 137 0.67 -7.51 -15.78
CA ASN A 137 0.51 -7.97 -17.15
C ASN A 137 0.69 -6.75 -18.07
N GLY A 138 1.78 -6.70 -18.85
CA GLY A 138 1.99 -5.62 -19.82
C GLY A 138 0.85 -5.57 -20.84
N PRO A 139 0.61 -4.44 -21.52
CA PRO A 139 -0.41 -4.38 -22.58
C PRO A 139 -0.11 -5.42 -23.68
N ARG A 140 -1.16 -5.90 -24.34
CA ARG A 140 -1.03 -6.77 -25.53
C ARG A 140 -0.66 -5.93 -26.74
N SER A 141 0.16 -6.46 -27.65
CA SER A 141 0.44 -5.74 -28.89
C SER A 141 -0.83 -5.63 -29.75
N ALA A 142 -0.92 -4.59 -30.57
CA ALA A 142 -2.03 -4.42 -31.51
C ALA A 142 -2.16 -5.59 -32.51
N GLU A 143 -1.05 -6.31 -32.75
CA GLU A 143 -1.02 -7.49 -33.59
C GLU A 143 -1.66 -8.70 -32.89
N LEU A 144 -1.33 -8.93 -31.61
CA LEU A 144 -1.95 -9.99 -30.80
C LEU A 144 -3.46 -9.76 -30.64
N GLU A 145 -3.87 -8.50 -30.39
CA GLU A 145 -5.29 -8.12 -30.35
C GLU A 145 -5.99 -8.39 -31.69
N ARG A 146 -5.32 -8.12 -32.82
CA ARG A 146 -5.86 -8.42 -34.14
C ARG A 146 -6.02 -9.93 -34.34
N TRP A 147 -5.03 -10.72 -33.94
CA TRP A 147 -5.05 -12.18 -34.07
C TRP A 147 -6.17 -12.79 -33.23
N LEU A 148 -6.35 -12.29 -32.01
CA LEU A 148 -7.48 -12.63 -31.13
C LEU A 148 -8.82 -12.40 -31.84
N ARG A 149 -9.04 -11.21 -32.41
CA ARG A 149 -10.27 -10.88 -33.16
C ARG A 149 -10.50 -11.78 -34.37
N THR A 150 -9.43 -12.16 -35.09
CA THR A 150 -9.53 -13.00 -36.29
C THR A 150 -9.67 -14.50 -36.01
N SER A 151 -9.36 -14.94 -34.78
CA SER A 151 -9.27 -16.37 -34.43
C SER A 151 -10.63 -17.08 -34.31
N GLY A 152 -11.75 -16.34 -34.32
CA GLY A 152 -13.09 -16.91 -34.18
C GLY A 152 -13.36 -17.56 -32.81
N LEU A 153 -12.45 -17.36 -31.84
CA LEU A 153 -12.69 -17.71 -30.44
C LEU A 153 -13.81 -16.80 -29.93
N PRO A 154 -14.80 -17.32 -29.17
CA PRO A 154 -15.83 -16.48 -28.58
C PRO A 154 -15.13 -15.43 -27.75
N GLU A 155 -15.22 -14.21 -28.26
CA GLU A 155 -14.82 -12.95 -27.68
C GLU A 155 -14.17 -13.15 -26.29
N LEU A 156 -12.83 -13.23 -26.27
CA LEU A 156 -12.02 -12.87 -25.10
C LEU A 156 -12.16 -11.36 -24.89
N GLU A 157 -13.40 -10.86 -24.93
CA GLU A 157 -13.72 -9.53 -24.50
C GLU A 157 -13.14 -9.42 -23.09
N PRO A 158 -12.47 -8.31 -22.77
CA PRO A 158 -12.35 -7.94 -21.38
C PRO A 158 -13.79 -7.96 -20.88
N SER A 159 -14.16 -9.00 -20.12
CA SER A 159 -15.55 -9.17 -19.71
C SER A 159 -16.03 -7.81 -19.20
N ALA A 160 -17.29 -7.46 -19.45
CA ALA A 160 -17.91 -6.24 -18.93
C ALA A 160 -17.79 -6.07 -17.39
N THR A 161 -17.10 -6.99 -16.71
CA THR A 161 -16.54 -6.96 -15.36
C THR A 161 -15.15 -6.31 -15.25
N ALA A 162 -14.64 -5.66 -16.31
CA ALA A 162 -13.46 -4.79 -16.28
C ALA A 162 -13.69 -3.70 -15.22
N ALA A 163 -13.01 -3.86 -14.07
CA ALA A 163 -13.22 -3.07 -12.87
C ALA A 163 -14.72 -2.90 -12.55
N SER A 164 -15.39 -3.97 -12.11
CA SER A 164 -16.73 -3.82 -11.51
C SER A 164 -16.61 -2.70 -10.47
N ALA A 165 -17.23 -1.55 -10.79
CA ALA A 165 -17.27 -0.42 -9.88
C ALA A 165 -17.74 -0.97 -8.52
N PRO A 166 -17.12 -0.53 -7.42
CA PRO A 166 -17.51 -1.02 -6.11
C PRO A 166 -19.01 -0.78 -5.96
N ASP A 167 -19.71 -1.78 -5.41
CA ASP A 167 -21.12 -1.63 -5.08
C ASP A 167 -21.23 -0.63 -3.92
N TYR A 168 -21.33 0.64 -4.29
CA TYR A 168 -21.40 1.76 -3.37
C TYR A 168 -22.65 1.67 -2.50
N GLU A 169 -23.74 1.09 -3.00
CA GLU A 169 -24.99 0.91 -2.23
C GLU A 169 -24.79 -0.14 -1.14
N GLN A 170 -24.23 -1.30 -1.49
CA GLN A 170 -23.91 -2.33 -0.51
C GLN A 170 -22.85 -1.87 0.51
N LEU A 171 -21.86 -1.09 0.07
CA LEU A 171 -20.85 -0.51 0.97
C LEU A 171 -21.47 0.54 1.92
N GLN A 172 -22.41 1.37 1.42
CA GLN A 172 -23.14 2.32 2.26
C GLN A 172 -24.00 1.62 3.31
N GLN A 173 -24.71 0.55 2.93
CA GLN A 173 -25.53 -0.24 3.86
C GLN A 173 -24.68 -0.87 4.97
N ARG A 174 -23.55 -1.49 4.62
CA ARG A 174 -22.62 -2.06 5.61
C ARG A 174 -22.03 -1.01 6.53
N LEU A 175 -21.67 0.17 5.99
CA LEU A 175 -21.16 1.28 6.79
C LEU A 175 -22.21 1.79 7.79
N GLN A 176 -23.49 1.80 7.41
CA GLN A 176 -24.59 2.19 8.30
C GLN A 176 -24.83 1.13 9.39
N GLN A 177 -24.83 -0.16 9.04
CA GLN A 177 -24.91 -1.25 10.01
C GLN A 177 -23.74 -1.21 11.01
N GLU A 178 -22.53 -0.91 10.53
CA GLU A 178 -21.34 -0.74 11.38
C GLU A 178 -21.52 0.46 12.33
N GLU A 179 -22.02 1.61 11.85
CA GLU A 179 -22.26 2.79 12.69
C GLU A 179 -23.35 2.57 13.76
N GLU A 180 -24.41 1.84 13.42
CA GLU A 180 -25.52 1.55 14.33
C GLU A 180 -25.15 0.50 15.40
N ASN A 181 -24.01 -0.18 15.24
CA ASN A 181 -23.57 -1.19 16.19
C ASN A 181 -23.00 -0.54 17.48
N PRO A 182 -23.63 -0.75 18.65
CA PRO A 182 -23.19 -0.15 19.91
C PRO A 182 -21.86 -0.72 20.44
N THR A 183 -21.38 -1.85 19.91
CA THR A 183 -20.11 -2.46 20.34
C THR A 183 -18.88 -1.72 19.81
N ILE A 184 -19.07 -0.82 18.84
CA ILE A 184 -17.97 -0.05 18.24
C ILE A 184 -17.62 1.15 19.10
N ALA A 185 -16.54 1.02 19.86
CA ALA A 185 -16.04 2.10 20.69
C ALA A 185 -15.29 3.16 19.86
N HIS A 186 -15.82 4.39 19.84
CA HIS A 186 -15.14 5.52 19.25
C HIS A 186 -14.03 6.06 20.16
N ARG A 187 -12.90 6.46 19.56
CA ARG A 187 -11.85 7.17 20.28
C ARG A 187 -12.25 8.62 20.51
N VAL A 188 -12.59 8.93 21.76
CA VAL A 188 -12.94 10.29 22.19
C VAL A 188 -11.73 10.99 22.81
N PRO A 189 -11.50 12.29 22.53
CA PRO A 189 -10.51 13.09 23.24
C PRO A 189 -10.80 13.12 24.76
N LYS A 190 -9.88 12.62 25.57
CA LYS A 190 -10.02 12.59 27.05
C LYS A 190 -9.34 13.78 27.74
N THR A 191 -8.38 14.41 27.07
CA THR A 191 -7.60 15.52 27.62
C THR A 191 -7.81 16.78 26.80
N ARG A 192 -7.67 17.96 27.44
CA ARG A 192 -7.73 19.26 26.74
C ARG A 192 -6.76 19.35 25.57
N LYS A 193 -5.57 18.78 25.69
CA LYS A 193 -4.58 18.71 24.60
C LYS A 193 -5.11 17.91 23.41
N GLN A 194 -5.73 16.74 23.65
CA GLN A 194 -6.34 15.93 22.61
C GLN A 194 -7.54 16.64 21.97
N LEU A 195 -8.33 17.38 22.75
CA LEU A 195 -9.47 18.15 22.25
C LEU A 195 -9.01 19.24 21.29
N ILE A 196 -8.02 20.05 21.70
CA ILE A 196 -7.44 21.11 20.86
C ILE A 196 -6.83 20.51 19.59
N ALA A 197 -6.14 19.36 19.70
CA ALA A 197 -5.60 18.66 18.54
C ALA A 197 -6.71 18.20 17.58
N ALA A 198 -7.83 17.67 18.10
CA ALA A 198 -8.98 17.29 17.29
C ALA A 198 -9.60 18.51 16.58
N GLN A 199 -9.77 19.63 17.28
CA GLN A 199 -10.30 20.88 16.70
C GLN A 199 -9.42 21.37 15.54
N ASN A 200 -8.11 21.41 15.74
CA ASN A 200 -7.15 21.79 14.71
C ASN A 200 -7.16 20.81 13.53
N ALA A 201 -7.28 19.50 13.79
CA ALA A 201 -7.33 18.49 12.74
C ALA A 201 -8.59 18.63 11.87
N VAL A 202 -9.75 18.89 12.47
CA VAL A 202 -11.02 19.10 11.75
C VAL A 202 -11.00 20.40 10.96
N ARG A 203 -10.47 21.47 11.55
CA ARG A 203 -10.26 22.73 10.83
C ARG A 203 -9.33 22.53 9.63
N SER A 204 -8.26 21.75 9.78
CA SER A 204 -7.39 21.38 8.66
C SER A 204 -8.12 20.56 7.60
N LEU A 205 -8.99 19.62 7.99
CA LEU A 205 -9.81 18.85 7.06
C LEU A 205 -10.70 19.77 6.21
N VAL A 206 -11.42 20.70 6.85
CA VAL A 206 -12.29 21.66 6.16
C VAL A 206 -11.50 22.48 5.15
N VAL A 207 -10.33 22.99 5.54
CA VAL A 207 -9.45 23.74 4.62
C VAL A 207 -9.01 22.88 3.42
N GLU A 208 -8.64 21.62 3.64
CA GLU A 208 -8.24 20.71 2.56
C GLU A 208 -9.41 20.32 1.65
N LEU A 209 -10.61 20.11 2.20
CA LEU A 209 -11.82 19.85 1.41
C LEU A 209 -12.16 21.03 0.51
N LEU A 210 -12.13 22.26 1.05
CA LEU A 210 -12.37 23.47 0.28
C LEU A 210 -11.30 23.67 -0.81
N ARG A 211 -10.02 23.42 -0.51
CA ARG A 211 -8.95 23.48 -1.52
C ARG A 211 -9.17 22.47 -2.64
N ALA A 212 -9.55 21.23 -2.31
CA ALA A 212 -9.80 20.17 -3.27
C ALA A 212 -11.04 20.42 -4.14
N ALA A 213 -11.96 21.28 -3.70
CA ALA A 213 -13.16 21.69 -4.43
C ALA A 213 -13.02 23.05 -5.13
N ASP A 214 -11.80 23.57 -5.31
CA ASP A 214 -11.53 24.89 -5.89
C ASP A 214 -12.22 26.06 -5.15
N LEU A 215 -12.50 25.86 -3.86
CA LEU A 215 -13.03 26.82 -2.89
C LEU A 215 -11.94 27.33 -1.92
N GLY A 216 -10.66 27.13 -2.27
CA GLY A 216 -9.53 27.56 -1.45
C GLY A 216 -9.47 29.09 -1.25
N ASN A 217 -10.13 29.86 -2.11
CA ASN A 217 -10.29 31.30 -1.98
C ASN A 217 -10.99 31.72 -0.67
N LEU A 218 -11.96 30.92 -0.17
CA LEU A 218 -12.64 31.16 1.10
C LEU A 218 -11.69 31.15 2.30
N THR A 219 -10.56 30.44 2.18
CA THR A 219 -9.54 30.34 3.23
C THR A 219 -8.50 31.47 3.18
N ARG A 220 -8.45 32.26 2.10
CA ARG A 220 -7.46 33.34 1.92
C ARG A 220 -7.96 34.68 2.46
N HIS A 221 -7.04 35.48 3.00
CA HIS A 221 -7.29 36.84 3.48
C HIS A 221 -7.49 37.90 2.37
N GLY A 222 -7.62 37.49 1.10
CA GLY A 222 -7.76 38.39 -0.05
C GLY A 222 -9.19 38.87 -0.33
N ARG A 223 -9.32 39.99 -1.06
CA ARG A 223 -10.59 40.55 -1.54
C ARG A 223 -11.18 39.59 -2.59
N LEU A 224 -12.35 39.00 -2.32
CA LEU A 224 -13.11 38.20 -3.29
C LEU A 224 -14.17 39.08 -3.94
N ASP A 225 -14.58 38.72 -5.15
CA ASP A 225 -15.77 39.27 -5.78
C ASP A 225 -17.00 38.86 -4.97
N ARG A 226 -17.48 39.77 -4.13
CA ARG A 226 -18.57 39.55 -3.17
C ARG A 226 -19.93 39.30 -3.84
N SER A 227 -20.04 39.46 -5.16
CA SER A 227 -21.31 39.40 -5.90
C SER A 227 -21.76 37.98 -6.27
N ALA A 228 -20.92 36.95 -6.08
CA ALA A 228 -21.24 35.56 -6.42
C ALA A 228 -21.15 34.58 -5.23
N GLU A 229 -20.81 35.05 -4.02
CA GLU A 229 -20.75 34.20 -2.82
C GLU A 229 -22.16 33.86 -2.31
N THR A 230 -22.42 32.58 -2.04
CA THR A 230 -23.68 32.17 -1.39
C THR A 230 -23.68 32.57 0.10
N ALA A 231 -24.86 32.66 0.72
CA ALA A 231 -24.96 32.97 2.15
C ALA A 231 -24.16 31.99 3.02
N SER A 232 -24.18 30.70 2.67
CA SER A 232 -23.44 29.65 3.36
C SER A 232 -21.91 29.77 3.18
N GLU A 233 -21.44 30.22 2.02
CA GLU A 233 -20.01 30.49 1.80
C GLU A 233 -19.52 31.68 2.62
N MET A 234 -20.33 32.75 2.72
CA MET A 234 -20.01 33.91 3.54
C MET A 234 -19.91 33.56 5.02
N GLU A 235 -20.87 32.77 5.54
CA GLU A 235 -20.88 32.30 6.92
C GLU A 235 -19.71 31.34 7.20
N LEU A 236 -19.44 30.40 6.30
CA LEU A 236 -18.28 29.51 6.44
C LEU A 236 -16.97 30.31 6.49
N ARG A 237 -16.86 31.37 5.69
CA ARG A 237 -15.69 32.25 5.69
C ARG A 237 -15.56 33.04 6.99
N THR A 238 -16.64 33.51 7.60
CA THR A 238 -16.56 34.20 8.90
C THR A 238 -16.13 33.23 9.99
N MET A 239 -16.69 32.02 10.04
CA MET A 239 -16.29 30.97 10.97
C MET A 239 -14.82 30.59 10.82
N LEU A 240 -14.32 30.44 9.58
CA LEU A 240 -12.92 30.15 9.32
C LEU A 240 -11.99 31.32 9.70
N LYS A 241 -12.44 32.57 9.71
CA LYS A 241 -11.61 33.68 10.24
C LYS A 241 -11.52 33.65 11.76
N GLN A 242 -12.57 33.19 12.42
CA GLN A 242 -12.57 33.02 13.87
C GLN A 242 -11.74 31.79 14.27
N LYS A 243 -10.94 31.92 15.33
CA LYS A 243 -10.17 30.80 15.89
C LYS A 243 -10.99 29.93 16.85
N SER A 244 -12.24 30.33 17.11
CA SER A 244 -13.16 29.62 18.01
C SER A 244 -13.69 28.32 17.41
N TYR A 245 -13.75 28.18 16.08
CA TYR A 245 -14.35 27.00 15.45
C TYR A 245 -13.32 25.97 14.96
N PRO A 246 -13.62 24.66 15.10
CA PRO A 246 -14.81 24.08 15.76
C PRO A 246 -14.70 24.07 17.30
N LEU A 247 -15.84 24.24 17.99
CA LEU A 247 -15.96 24.08 19.44
C LEU A 247 -16.55 22.72 19.76
N PHE A 248 -15.78 21.86 20.42
CA PHE A 248 -16.26 20.54 20.83
C PHE A 248 -16.62 20.51 22.30
N GLU A 249 -17.76 19.91 22.62
CA GLU A 249 -18.23 19.73 23.98
C GLU A 249 -17.45 18.60 24.67
N THR A 250 -16.98 18.86 25.90
CA THR A 250 -16.17 17.91 26.68
C THR A 250 -16.99 16.96 27.57
N LEU A 251 -18.29 17.20 27.72
CA LEU A 251 -19.15 16.55 28.73
C LEU A 251 -20.53 16.27 28.12
N GLY A 252 -20.66 15.21 27.32
CA GLY A 252 -21.94 14.81 26.75
C GLY A 252 -22.14 13.30 26.85
N HIS A 253 -23.13 12.85 27.62
CA HIS A 253 -23.56 11.45 27.67
C HIS A 253 -24.17 10.96 26.33
N ASP A 254 -24.36 11.84 25.34
CA ASP A 254 -25.00 11.57 24.05
C ASP A 254 -24.11 11.84 22.81
N MET A 255 -22.77 11.80 22.95
CA MET A 255 -21.83 12.00 21.83
C MET A 255 -22.09 11.09 20.62
N VAL A 256 -22.48 9.83 20.87
CA VAL A 256 -22.77 8.85 19.82
C VAL A 256 -23.99 9.31 19.01
N LYS A 257 -25.07 9.73 19.69
CA LYS A 257 -26.29 10.23 19.03
C LYS A 257 -26.01 11.49 18.21
N GLY A 258 -25.26 12.45 18.77
CA GLY A 258 -24.91 13.68 18.06
C GLY A 258 -24.03 13.45 16.84
N THR A 259 -23.14 12.47 16.88
CA THR A 259 -22.32 12.10 15.71
C THR A 259 -23.15 11.37 14.65
N ILE A 260 -24.07 10.48 15.05
CA ILE A 260 -25.01 9.81 14.14
C ILE A 260 -25.89 10.85 13.43
N GLU A 261 -26.34 11.89 14.13
CA GLU A 261 -27.13 12.98 13.54
C GLU A 261 -26.33 13.80 12.52
N LEU A 262 -25.08 14.17 12.86
CA LEU A 262 -24.15 14.77 11.90
C LEU A 262 -24.01 13.88 10.66
N ASN A 263 -23.73 12.60 10.85
CA ASN A 263 -23.50 11.64 9.77
C ASN A 263 -24.75 11.44 8.90
N ARG A 264 -25.95 11.44 9.49
CA ARG A 264 -27.23 11.43 8.76
C ARG A 264 -27.38 12.68 7.88
N SER A 265 -27.07 13.85 8.43
CA SER A 265 -27.12 15.12 7.69
C SER A 265 -26.14 15.14 6.51
N LEU A 266 -24.89 14.68 6.73
CA LEU A 266 -23.88 14.58 5.67
C LEU A 266 -24.31 13.62 4.55
N ARG A 267 -24.86 12.45 4.89
CA ARG A 267 -25.41 11.52 3.89
C ARG A 267 -26.52 12.15 3.06
N ALA A 268 -27.44 12.88 3.70
CA ALA A 268 -28.54 13.55 2.99
C ALA A 268 -28.02 14.60 2.00
N ILE A 269 -27.03 15.41 2.40
CA ILE A 269 -26.38 16.40 1.52
C ILE A 269 -25.72 15.70 0.32
N LEU A 270 -24.90 14.68 0.57
CA LEU A 270 -24.18 13.95 -0.48
C LEU A 270 -25.14 13.23 -1.43
N ALA A 271 -26.18 12.58 -0.92
CA ALA A 271 -27.20 11.91 -1.73
C ALA A 271 -27.97 12.90 -2.62
N SER A 272 -28.31 14.08 -2.09
CA SER A 272 -28.97 15.14 -2.87
C SER A 272 -28.08 15.65 -4.02
N SER A 273 -26.79 15.83 -3.74
CA SER A 273 -25.79 16.27 -4.73
C SER A 273 -25.57 15.22 -5.81
N GLN A 274 -25.51 13.95 -5.41
CA GLN A 274 -25.40 12.83 -6.33
C GLN A 274 -26.64 12.71 -7.22
N ALA A 275 -27.85 12.85 -6.67
CA ALA A 275 -29.08 12.84 -7.44
C ALA A 275 -29.13 14.03 -8.44
N ALA A 276 -28.61 15.19 -8.06
CA ALA A 276 -28.48 16.33 -8.95
C ALA A 276 -27.48 16.04 -10.09
N LEU A 277 -26.30 15.50 -9.79
CA LEU A 277 -25.30 15.08 -10.79
C LEU A 277 -25.83 14.04 -11.78
N ARG A 278 -26.69 13.11 -11.31
CA ARG A 278 -27.33 12.11 -12.18
C ARG A 278 -28.32 12.73 -13.17
N ARG A 279 -28.93 13.86 -12.82
CA ARG A 279 -29.86 14.60 -13.69
C ARG A 279 -29.12 15.56 -14.61
N ASP A 280 -28.08 16.20 -14.09
CA ASP A 280 -27.25 17.17 -14.80
C ASP A 280 -25.77 16.91 -14.48
N ALA A 281 -25.04 16.37 -15.46
CA ALA A 281 -23.62 16.06 -15.31
C ALA A 281 -22.73 17.31 -15.10
N THR A 282 -23.26 18.51 -15.41
CA THR A 282 -22.56 19.79 -15.19
C THR A 282 -22.84 20.38 -13.81
N HIS A 283 -23.64 19.72 -12.98
CA HIS A 283 -23.98 20.18 -11.65
C HIS A 283 -22.73 20.43 -10.80
N ASP A 284 -22.63 21.65 -10.28
CA ASP A 284 -21.53 22.05 -9.43
C ASP A 284 -21.76 21.60 -7.99
N ILE A 285 -20.78 20.88 -7.45
CA ILE A 285 -20.84 20.31 -6.10
C ILE A 285 -20.42 21.30 -5.00
N ARG A 286 -20.05 22.54 -5.36
CA ARG A 286 -19.61 23.58 -4.42
C ARG A 286 -20.55 23.78 -3.25
N ASP A 287 -21.85 23.92 -3.50
CA ASP A 287 -22.85 24.12 -2.45
C ASP A 287 -22.88 22.94 -1.47
N SER A 288 -22.79 21.72 -1.98
CA SER A 288 -22.73 20.51 -1.15
C SER A 288 -21.47 20.45 -0.30
N VAL A 289 -20.30 20.79 -0.88
CA VAL A 289 -19.03 20.86 -0.13
C VAL A 289 -19.08 21.94 0.94
N THR A 290 -19.63 23.12 0.64
CA THR A 290 -19.80 24.21 1.60
C THR A 290 -20.69 23.80 2.77
N LYS A 291 -21.83 23.15 2.51
CA LYS A 291 -22.73 22.62 3.55
C LYS A 291 -22.09 21.54 4.41
N VAL A 292 -21.34 20.62 3.79
CA VAL A 292 -20.55 19.61 4.51
C VAL A 292 -19.53 20.29 5.44
N CYS A 293 -18.77 21.26 4.92
CA CYS A 293 -17.76 21.99 5.70
C CYS A 293 -18.38 22.79 6.85
N TYR A 294 -19.52 23.43 6.61
CA TYR A 294 -20.28 24.13 7.64
C TYR A 294 -20.71 23.17 8.76
N ASN A 295 -21.35 22.05 8.42
CA ASN A 295 -21.78 21.05 9.41
C ASN A 295 -20.61 20.50 10.24
N LEU A 296 -19.45 20.29 9.62
CA LEU A 296 -18.24 19.84 10.33
C LEU A 296 -17.70 20.88 11.33
N LEU A 297 -17.88 22.18 11.07
CA LEU A 297 -17.44 23.25 11.97
C LEU A 297 -18.45 23.56 13.08
N VAL A 298 -19.74 23.42 12.78
CA VAL A 298 -20.83 23.71 13.73
C VAL A 298 -21.08 22.54 14.67
N SER A 299 -20.82 21.31 14.24
CA SER A 299 -21.03 20.13 15.08
C SER A 299 -20.28 20.27 16.43
N PRO A 300 -20.98 20.10 17.56
CA PRO A 300 -20.36 20.12 18.89
C PRO A 300 -19.54 18.84 19.16
N HIS A 301 -19.57 17.86 18.25
CA HIS A 301 -18.89 16.59 18.38
C HIS A 301 -17.81 16.42 17.31
N PRO A 302 -16.62 15.87 17.67
CA PRO A 302 -15.57 15.58 16.71
C PRO A 302 -16.01 14.48 15.72
N PRO A 303 -15.62 14.58 14.44
CA PRO A 303 -15.85 13.55 13.43
C PRO A 303 -15.31 12.18 13.88
N THR A 304 -16.13 11.14 13.71
CA THR A 304 -15.70 9.75 13.92
C THR A 304 -15.11 9.16 12.65
N ILE A 305 -14.64 7.92 12.77
CA ILE A 305 -14.22 7.13 11.61
C ILE A 305 -15.36 6.99 10.59
N HIS A 306 -16.61 6.82 11.02
CA HIS A 306 -17.77 6.76 10.12
C HIS A 306 -17.99 8.08 9.38
N THR A 307 -17.83 9.23 10.07
CA THR A 307 -17.90 10.54 9.41
C THR A 307 -16.90 10.63 8.26
N ILE A 308 -15.66 10.20 8.51
CA ILE A 308 -14.61 10.20 7.48
C ILE A 308 -14.95 9.22 6.35
N SER A 309 -15.41 8.00 6.67
CA SER A 309 -15.82 6.99 5.70
C SER A 309 -16.98 7.45 4.81
N ILE A 310 -17.95 8.18 5.36
CA ILE A 310 -19.08 8.78 4.61
C ILE A 310 -18.57 9.80 3.60
N LEU A 311 -17.62 10.66 4.00
CA LEU A 311 -17.03 11.64 3.09
C LEU A 311 -16.27 10.96 1.96
N ILE A 312 -15.47 9.95 2.27
CA ILE A 312 -14.72 9.17 1.26
C ILE A 312 -15.71 8.56 0.26
N LEU A 313 -16.67 7.80 0.79
CA LEU A 313 -17.66 7.06 0.00
C LEU A 313 -18.48 7.99 -0.90
N GLY A 314 -19.07 9.04 -0.34
CA GLY A 314 -19.97 9.92 -1.09
C GLY A 314 -19.26 10.71 -2.17
N PHE A 315 -18.05 11.24 -1.91
CA PHE A 315 -17.30 11.96 -2.94
C PHE A 315 -16.72 11.03 -4.01
N ASP A 316 -16.30 9.82 -3.65
CA ASP A 316 -15.85 8.83 -4.65
C ASP A 316 -16.99 8.37 -5.56
N GLN A 317 -18.18 8.16 -5.00
CA GLN A 317 -19.38 7.80 -5.77
C GLN A 317 -19.80 8.89 -6.76
N MET A 318 -19.41 10.15 -6.51
CA MET A 318 -19.60 11.29 -7.40
C MET A 318 -18.42 11.50 -8.38
N GLY A 319 -17.39 10.64 -8.36
CA GLY A 319 -16.17 10.77 -9.16
C GLY A 319 -15.23 11.89 -8.70
N LYS A 320 -15.48 12.49 -7.53
CA LYS A 320 -14.72 13.63 -6.99
C LYS A 320 -13.58 13.16 -6.08
N HIS A 321 -12.72 12.31 -6.64
CA HIS A 321 -11.63 11.65 -5.92
C HIS A 321 -10.64 12.61 -5.25
N ALA A 322 -10.44 13.82 -5.80
CA ALA A 322 -9.57 14.82 -5.17
C ALA A 322 -10.06 15.22 -3.76
N ILE A 323 -11.38 15.36 -3.61
CA ILE A 323 -12.03 15.75 -2.35
C ILE A 323 -12.05 14.55 -1.39
N SER A 324 -12.39 13.35 -1.87
CA SER A 324 -12.31 12.12 -1.08
C SER A 324 -10.89 11.90 -0.52
N ASN A 325 -9.85 12.14 -1.32
CA ASN A 325 -8.46 12.01 -0.91
C ASN A 325 -8.09 12.99 0.24
N ALA A 326 -8.75 14.14 0.37
CA ALA A 326 -8.55 15.02 1.53
C ALA A 326 -9.05 14.35 2.83
N ALA A 327 -10.18 13.66 2.79
CA ALA A 327 -10.71 12.88 3.91
C ALA A 327 -9.81 11.67 4.24
N VAL A 328 -9.32 10.94 3.22
CA VAL A 328 -8.35 9.84 3.42
C VAL A 328 -7.06 10.34 4.08
N ARG A 329 -6.50 11.47 3.60
CA ARG A 329 -5.30 12.07 4.18
C ARG A 329 -5.54 12.56 5.61
N HIS A 330 -6.71 13.13 5.89
CA HIS A 330 -7.07 13.51 7.25
C HIS A 330 -7.01 12.30 8.18
N PHE A 331 -7.61 11.16 7.80
CA PHE A 331 -7.49 9.94 8.59
C PHE A 331 -6.04 9.48 8.78
N LEU A 332 -5.28 9.36 7.69
CA LEU A 332 -3.93 8.76 7.75
C LEU A 332 -2.89 9.61 8.49
N TYR A 333 -3.07 10.93 8.53
CA TYR A 333 -2.01 11.86 8.98
C TYR A 333 -2.44 12.84 10.08
N ALA A 334 -3.71 13.20 10.18
CA ALA A 334 -4.18 14.24 11.10
C ALA A 334 -5.07 13.70 12.23
N SER A 335 -5.95 12.74 11.92
CA SER A 335 -6.86 12.14 12.90
C SER A 335 -6.14 11.07 13.75
N ARG A 336 -6.72 10.78 14.91
CA ARG A 336 -6.30 9.68 15.80
C ARG A 336 -7.42 8.67 16.02
N THR A 337 -8.44 8.71 15.16
CA THR A 337 -9.60 7.83 15.21
C THR A 337 -9.16 6.38 15.00
N ALA A 338 -9.82 5.44 15.68
CA ALA A 338 -9.57 4.03 15.45
C ALA A 338 -10.06 3.64 14.05
N PRO A 339 -9.32 2.80 13.30
CA PRO A 339 -9.83 2.23 12.06
C PRO A 339 -10.97 1.25 12.32
N THR A 340 -11.90 1.16 11.37
CA THR A 340 -12.91 0.09 11.30
C THR A 340 -12.73 -0.70 10.00
N GLU A 341 -13.41 -1.83 9.89
CA GLU A 341 -13.33 -2.68 8.70
C GLU A 341 -13.84 -1.92 7.47
N GLN A 342 -15.04 -1.33 7.57
CA GLN A 342 -15.64 -0.63 6.42
C GLN A 342 -14.85 0.61 6.04
N ALA A 343 -14.24 1.31 7.00
CA ALA A 343 -13.35 2.43 6.69
C ALA A 343 -12.15 2.03 5.82
N MET A 344 -11.57 0.86 6.07
CA MET A 344 -10.45 0.38 5.26
C MET A 344 -10.90 -0.09 3.88
N VAL A 345 -12.06 -0.73 3.78
CA VAL A 345 -12.68 -1.07 2.50
C VAL A 345 -12.94 0.19 1.66
N CYS A 346 -13.46 1.26 2.26
CA CYS A 346 -13.64 2.55 1.59
C CYS A 346 -12.31 3.12 1.06
N MET A 347 -11.25 3.11 1.88
CA MET A 347 -9.94 3.65 1.47
C MET A 347 -9.24 2.80 0.40
N LEU A 348 -9.38 1.47 0.45
CA LEU A 348 -8.87 0.59 -0.60
C LEU A 348 -9.60 0.85 -1.92
N ASN A 349 -10.93 0.93 -1.90
CA ASN A 349 -11.73 1.25 -3.07
C ASN A 349 -11.41 2.66 -3.61
N HIS A 350 -11.21 3.65 -2.75
CA HIS A 350 -10.78 4.99 -3.17
C HIS A 350 -9.53 4.97 -4.07
N TYR A 351 -8.45 4.32 -3.61
CA TYR A 351 -7.21 4.26 -4.39
C TYR A 351 -7.30 3.33 -5.61
N LYS A 352 -8.16 2.31 -5.53
CA LYS A 352 -8.53 1.44 -6.66
C LYS A 352 -9.17 2.26 -7.79
N GLU A 353 -10.23 3.01 -7.48
CA GLU A 353 -10.95 3.85 -8.45
C GLU A 353 -10.09 4.98 -9.00
N GLN A 354 -9.18 5.54 -8.18
CA GLN A 354 -8.21 6.53 -8.65
C GLN A 354 -7.16 5.94 -9.61
N GLY A 355 -7.05 4.61 -9.74
CA GLY A 355 -5.98 3.98 -10.52
C GLY A 355 -4.60 4.15 -9.87
N ASN A 356 -4.52 4.44 -8.57
CA ASN A 356 -3.27 4.78 -7.89
C ASN A 356 -2.65 3.58 -7.16
N LEU A 357 -1.98 2.71 -7.90
CA LEU A 357 -1.31 1.53 -7.33
C LEU A 357 -0.35 1.89 -6.19
N VAL A 358 0.38 2.99 -6.31
CA VAL A 358 1.41 3.36 -5.32
C VAL A 358 0.79 3.70 -3.97
N ARG A 359 -0.31 4.46 -3.96
CA ARG A 359 -1.01 4.78 -2.71
C ARG A 359 -1.79 3.59 -2.17
N PHE A 360 -2.37 2.77 -3.06
CA PHE A 360 -3.02 1.52 -2.69
C PHE A 360 -2.05 0.58 -1.97
N HIS A 361 -0.87 0.34 -2.54
CA HIS A 361 0.18 -0.49 -1.95
C HIS A 361 0.68 0.07 -0.62
N LYS A 362 0.95 1.39 -0.55
CA LYS A 362 1.33 2.04 0.72
C LYS A 362 0.27 1.93 1.81
N LEU A 363 -1.00 1.80 1.45
CA LEU A 363 -2.07 1.53 2.41
C LEU A 363 -1.98 0.08 2.90
N VAL A 364 -1.75 -0.89 2.01
CA VAL A 364 -1.51 -2.29 2.38
C VAL A 364 -0.28 -2.43 3.29
N ASP A 365 0.81 -1.70 3.03
CA ASP A 365 2.01 -1.68 3.89
C ASP A 365 1.70 -1.21 5.32
N ARG A 366 0.71 -0.32 5.48
CA ARG A 366 0.25 0.11 6.82
C ARG A 366 -0.59 -0.96 7.51
N PHE A 367 -1.32 -1.78 6.75
CA PHE A 367 -2.10 -2.90 7.29
C PHE A 367 -1.20 -4.01 7.82
N THR A 368 -0.13 -4.34 7.08
CA THR A 368 0.86 -5.37 7.49
C THR A 368 1.86 -4.87 8.53
N GLY A 369 1.86 -3.58 8.85
CA GLY A 369 2.83 -2.97 9.77
C GLY A 369 4.24 -2.85 9.18
N ARG A 370 4.39 -2.95 7.86
CA ARG A 370 5.64 -2.64 7.15
C ARG A 370 5.94 -1.14 7.23
N ASP A 371 4.92 -0.30 7.12
CA ASP A 371 5.03 1.13 7.41
C ASP A 371 4.99 1.35 8.95
N PRO A 372 6.03 1.99 9.54
CA PRO A 372 6.15 2.20 10.98
C PRO A 372 5.04 3.11 11.56
N ARG A 373 4.28 3.81 10.71
CA ARG A 373 3.14 4.63 11.14
C ARG A 373 1.91 3.79 11.45
N GLY A 374 1.80 2.60 10.85
CA GLY A 374 0.62 1.73 10.97
C GLY A 374 -0.68 2.38 10.49
N ILE A 375 -1.80 1.76 10.87
CA ILE A 375 -3.16 2.18 10.50
C ILE A 375 -3.99 2.71 11.69
N HIS A 376 -3.32 3.17 12.74
CA HIS A 376 -3.92 3.68 13.98
C HIS A 376 -4.63 2.62 14.86
N VAL A 377 -4.30 1.33 14.76
CA VAL A 377 -4.78 0.29 15.71
C VAL A 377 -4.19 0.52 17.09
N GLN A 378 -2.90 0.24 17.25
CA GLN A 378 -2.16 0.56 18.45
C GLN A 378 -0.68 0.61 18.09
N LYS A 379 0.01 1.59 18.64
CA LYS A 379 1.45 1.78 18.48
C LYS A 379 2.07 2.15 19.82
N ARG A 380 3.17 1.50 20.19
CA ARG A 380 3.90 1.74 21.44
C ARG A 380 5.40 1.68 21.20
N GLY A 381 6.17 2.54 21.88
CA GLY A 381 7.63 2.49 21.81
C GLY A 381 8.19 1.31 22.62
N VAL A 382 9.43 0.91 22.33
CA VAL A 382 10.12 -0.12 23.12
C VAL A 382 10.22 0.28 24.60
N GLU A 383 10.51 1.55 24.87
CA GLU A 383 10.61 2.09 26.24
C GLU A 383 9.29 1.93 27.01
N ASP A 384 8.16 2.21 26.37
CA ASP A 384 6.83 2.04 26.98
C ASP A 384 6.57 0.56 27.33
N LEU A 385 6.98 -0.37 26.47
CA LEU A 385 6.81 -1.80 26.72
C LEU A 385 7.68 -2.27 27.89
N GLN A 386 8.90 -1.75 28.03
CA GLN A 386 9.76 -2.08 29.16
C GLN A 386 9.17 -1.58 30.48
N ALA A 387 8.52 -0.43 30.46
CA ALA A 387 7.92 0.18 31.65
C ALA A 387 6.64 -0.53 32.14
N TRP A 388 5.83 -1.10 31.23
CA TRP A 388 4.48 -1.60 31.58
C TRP A 388 4.25 -3.06 31.16
N LEU A 389 4.08 -3.95 32.14
CA LEU A 389 3.82 -5.38 31.92
C LEU A 389 2.57 -5.64 31.06
N SER A 390 1.54 -4.81 31.18
CA SER A 390 0.32 -4.91 30.37
C SER A 390 0.57 -4.70 28.88
N LEU A 391 1.52 -3.82 28.52
CA LEU A 391 1.93 -3.60 27.13
C LEU A 391 2.79 -4.76 26.61
N GLN A 392 3.58 -5.40 27.47
CA GLN A 392 4.30 -6.62 27.11
C GLN A 392 3.33 -7.77 26.82
N MET A 393 2.31 -7.96 27.66
CA MET A 393 1.27 -8.97 27.43
C MET A 393 0.51 -8.70 26.13
N TRP A 394 0.13 -7.44 25.86
CA TRP A 394 -0.47 -7.05 24.59
C TRP A 394 0.41 -7.44 23.40
N ALA A 395 1.70 -7.10 23.41
CA ALA A 395 2.62 -7.41 22.32
C ALA A 395 2.86 -8.92 22.13
N ARG A 396 2.72 -9.72 23.20
CA ARG A 396 2.83 -11.19 23.13
C ARG A 396 1.60 -11.83 22.52
N ILE A 397 0.40 -11.34 22.85
CA ILE A 397 -0.89 -11.92 22.43
C ILE A 397 -1.28 -11.47 21.03
N LYS A 398 -1.10 -10.17 20.73
CA LYS A 398 -1.54 -9.53 19.49
C LYS A 398 -0.61 -9.79 18.32
N ASP A 399 -1.13 -9.60 17.10
CA ASP A 399 -0.31 -9.58 15.89
C ASP A 399 0.37 -8.22 15.75
N VAL A 400 1.66 -8.17 16.06
CA VAL A 400 2.42 -6.93 16.14
C VAL A 400 3.66 -7.03 15.27
N ALA A 401 3.93 -5.98 14.50
CA ALA A 401 5.18 -5.78 13.78
C ALA A 401 6.11 -4.87 14.60
N TYR A 402 7.38 -5.25 14.71
CA TYR A 402 8.43 -4.39 15.27
C TYR A 402 9.15 -3.64 14.15
N ARG A 403 9.11 -2.31 14.18
CA ARG A 403 9.74 -1.40 13.20
C ARG A 403 10.11 -0.08 13.88
N ASP A 404 11.27 0.48 13.55
CA ASP A 404 11.75 1.80 14.02
C ASP A 404 11.55 2.02 15.53
N ASP A 405 12.05 1.08 16.36
CA ASP A 405 11.93 1.12 17.82
C ASP A 405 10.50 1.25 18.37
N ALA A 406 9.53 0.81 17.57
CA ALA A 406 8.14 0.76 17.95
C ALA A 406 7.49 -0.58 17.55
N PHE A 407 6.51 -0.95 18.37
CA PHE A 407 5.61 -2.05 18.15
C PHE A 407 4.31 -1.49 17.57
N VAL A 408 3.96 -1.95 16.37
CA VAL A 408 2.76 -1.55 15.63
C VAL A 408 1.85 -2.76 15.50
N GLU A 409 0.66 -2.68 16.08
CA GLU A 409 -0.35 -3.72 15.88
C GLU A 409 -0.87 -3.69 14.45
N ARG A 410 -0.86 -4.88 13.83
CA ARG A 410 -1.31 -5.09 12.47
C ARG A 410 -2.83 -5.04 12.39
N MET A 411 -3.33 -4.74 11.21
CA MET A 411 -4.75 -4.82 10.95
C MET A 411 -5.20 -6.28 10.94
N TRP A 412 -6.42 -6.52 11.42
CA TRP A 412 -7.11 -7.80 11.19
C TRP A 412 -7.59 -7.90 9.74
N PHE A 413 -7.06 -8.85 8.98
CA PHE A 413 -7.51 -9.15 7.63
C PHE A 413 -8.85 -9.91 7.64
N SER A 414 -9.95 -9.18 7.54
CA SER A 414 -11.29 -9.75 7.33
C SER A 414 -11.48 -10.25 5.90
N ARG A 415 -12.59 -10.97 5.69
CA ARG A 415 -13.05 -11.39 4.35
C ARG A 415 -13.17 -10.20 3.41
N ASP A 416 -13.81 -9.10 3.85
CA ASP A 416 -14.13 -7.98 2.96
C ASP A 416 -12.87 -7.19 2.60
N ILE A 417 -11.93 -7.04 3.54
CA ILE A 417 -10.63 -6.40 3.27
C ILE A 417 -9.83 -7.23 2.27
N LEU A 418 -9.70 -8.54 2.49
CA LEU A 418 -8.95 -9.42 1.59
C LEU A 418 -9.55 -9.43 0.18
N ASN A 419 -10.87 -9.53 0.06
CA ASN A 419 -11.54 -9.46 -1.24
C ASN A 419 -11.31 -8.11 -1.93
N THR A 420 -11.36 -7.01 -1.18
CA THR A 420 -11.09 -5.67 -1.73
C THR A 420 -9.62 -5.52 -2.16
N ILE A 421 -8.67 -6.12 -1.42
CA ILE A 421 -7.26 -6.17 -1.81
C ILE A 421 -7.08 -6.95 -3.12
N ILE A 422 -7.69 -8.14 -3.22
CA ILE A 422 -7.65 -8.99 -4.42
C ILE A 422 -8.24 -8.23 -5.62
N GLN A 423 -9.42 -7.60 -5.45
CA GLN A 423 -10.02 -6.79 -6.50
C GLN A 423 -9.14 -5.62 -6.92
N GLY A 424 -8.48 -4.95 -5.96
CA GLY A 424 -7.50 -3.92 -6.25
C GLY A 424 -6.34 -4.47 -7.09
N MET A 425 -5.74 -5.59 -6.69
CA MET A 425 -4.68 -6.25 -7.46
C MET A 425 -5.12 -6.57 -8.90
N LEU A 426 -6.34 -7.11 -9.07
CA LEU A 426 -6.91 -7.40 -10.39
C LEU A 426 -7.16 -6.13 -11.22
N SER A 427 -7.54 -5.01 -10.58
CA SER A 427 -7.74 -3.72 -11.28
C SER A 427 -6.42 -3.08 -11.75
N PHE A 428 -5.30 -3.41 -11.09
CA PHE A 428 -3.96 -2.95 -11.45
C PHE A 428 -3.18 -3.95 -12.32
N ASP A 429 -3.87 -4.95 -12.89
CA ASP A 429 -3.29 -6.03 -13.70
C ASP A 429 -2.20 -6.85 -12.98
N CYS A 430 -2.24 -6.89 -11.65
CA CYS A 430 -1.33 -7.65 -10.78
C CYS A 430 -1.86 -9.08 -10.56
N LEU A 431 -2.08 -9.80 -11.66
CA LEU A 431 -2.79 -11.09 -11.67
C LEU A 431 -2.05 -12.17 -10.86
N ARG A 432 -0.71 -12.24 -10.98
CA ARG A 432 0.11 -13.24 -10.28
C ARG A 432 -0.04 -13.12 -8.75
N GLN A 433 -0.07 -11.89 -8.25
CA GLN A 433 -0.25 -11.57 -6.84
C GLN A 433 -1.68 -11.85 -6.40
N ALA A 434 -2.67 -11.47 -7.21
CA ALA A 434 -4.07 -11.76 -6.93
C ALA A 434 -4.33 -13.28 -6.80
N THR A 435 -3.86 -14.09 -7.76
CA THR A 435 -4.02 -15.56 -7.71
C THR A 435 -3.33 -16.18 -6.49
N GLY A 436 -2.14 -15.71 -6.14
CA GLY A 436 -1.44 -16.19 -4.95
C GLY A 436 -2.17 -15.85 -3.64
N LEU A 437 -2.75 -14.65 -3.55
CA LEU A 437 -3.56 -14.25 -2.40
C LEU A 437 -4.89 -15.02 -2.33
N ILE A 438 -5.54 -15.28 -3.48
CA ILE A 438 -6.74 -16.13 -3.56
C ILE A 438 -6.44 -17.53 -3.05
N LYS A 439 -5.35 -18.15 -3.52
CA LYS A 439 -4.92 -19.47 -3.02
C LYS A 439 -4.73 -19.44 -1.51
N LEU A 440 -4.02 -18.44 -0.98
CA LEU A 440 -3.81 -18.30 0.45
C LEU A 440 -5.12 -18.12 1.23
N CYS A 441 -6.11 -17.41 0.68
CA CYS A 441 -7.43 -17.30 1.30
C CYS A 441 -8.10 -18.67 1.42
N TRP A 442 -8.10 -19.48 0.35
CA TRP A 442 -8.68 -20.81 0.36
C TRP A 442 -7.93 -21.79 1.27
N ASP A 443 -6.60 -21.77 1.27
CA ASP A 443 -5.75 -22.56 2.18
C ASP A 443 -6.12 -22.31 3.66
N ARG A 444 -6.72 -21.16 3.97
CA ARG A 444 -7.14 -20.75 5.32
C ARG A 444 -8.66 -20.75 5.52
N GLY A 445 -9.43 -21.30 4.57
CA GLY A 445 -10.89 -21.36 4.66
C GLY A 445 -11.59 -20.00 4.59
N ILE A 446 -10.94 -18.96 4.06
CA ILE A 446 -11.54 -17.65 3.85
C ILE A 446 -12.25 -17.62 2.49
N HIS A 447 -13.50 -17.20 2.50
CA HIS A 447 -14.33 -17.10 1.31
C HIS A 447 -13.90 -15.94 0.40
N VAL A 448 -13.65 -16.22 -0.87
CA VAL A 448 -13.45 -15.23 -1.93
C VAL A 448 -14.75 -15.05 -2.71
N TRP A 449 -15.17 -13.82 -2.99
CA TRP A 449 -16.41 -13.55 -3.72
C TRP A 449 -16.39 -14.19 -5.11
N THR A 450 -17.50 -14.84 -5.48
CA THR A 450 -17.66 -15.52 -6.77
C THR A 450 -17.34 -14.59 -7.94
N GLN A 451 -17.78 -13.33 -7.88
CA GLN A 451 -17.48 -12.34 -8.91
C GLN A 451 -15.98 -12.07 -9.06
N THR A 452 -15.24 -12.01 -7.96
CA THR A 452 -13.77 -11.85 -7.96
C THR A 452 -13.08 -13.07 -8.56
N VAL A 453 -13.56 -14.28 -8.26
CA VAL A 453 -13.05 -15.53 -8.85
C VAL A 453 -13.30 -15.52 -10.36
N LEU A 454 -14.53 -15.23 -10.78
CA LEU A 454 -14.93 -15.14 -12.17
C LEU A 454 -14.09 -14.11 -12.95
N GLN A 455 -13.89 -12.91 -12.38
CA GLN A 455 -13.01 -11.88 -12.93
C GLN A 455 -11.56 -12.37 -13.05
N THR A 456 -11.05 -13.08 -12.05
CA THR A 456 -9.70 -13.66 -12.08
C THR A 456 -9.58 -14.67 -13.23
N LEU A 457 -10.57 -15.54 -13.43
CA LEU A 457 -10.58 -16.52 -14.53
C LEU A 457 -10.57 -15.83 -15.90
N ASP A 458 -11.35 -14.76 -16.07
CA ASP A 458 -11.34 -13.97 -17.30
C ASP A 458 -9.99 -13.32 -17.54
N GLN A 459 -9.41 -12.70 -16.51
CA GLN A 459 -8.11 -12.05 -16.61
C GLN A 459 -6.99 -13.06 -16.86
N CYS A 460 -7.05 -14.27 -16.30
CA CYS A 460 -6.15 -15.37 -16.63
C CYS A 460 -6.26 -15.77 -18.10
N ALA A 461 -7.49 -15.94 -18.61
CA ALA A 461 -7.71 -16.28 -20.01
C ALA A 461 -7.25 -15.15 -20.96
N HIS A 462 -7.46 -13.89 -20.55
CA HIS A 462 -7.06 -12.72 -21.31
C HIS A 462 -5.53 -12.51 -21.31
N ALA A 463 -4.87 -12.76 -20.18
CA ALA A 463 -3.42 -12.63 -20.03
C ALA A 463 -2.63 -13.67 -20.83
N LEU A 464 -3.27 -14.81 -21.17
CA LEU A 464 -2.65 -15.96 -21.84
C LEU A 464 -1.40 -16.47 -21.10
N ASP A 465 -1.44 -16.41 -19.77
CA ASP A 465 -0.33 -16.79 -18.89
C ASP A 465 -0.57 -18.20 -18.32
N GLU A 466 0.08 -19.20 -18.93
CA GLU A 466 -0.05 -20.61 -18.56
C GLU A 466 0.28 -20.87 -17.08
N ASP A 467 1.32 -20.24 -16.53
CA ASP A 467 1.73 -20.47 -15.14
C ASP A 467 0.62 -20.09 -14.16
N VAL A 468 -0.05 -18.97 -14.45
CA VAL A 468 -1.07 -18.39 -13.59
C VAL A 468 -2.38 -19.13 -13.76
N ALA A 469 -2.72 -19.46 -15.00
CA ALA A 469 -3.86 -20.32 -15.32
C ALA A 469 -3.74 -21.68 -14.62
N TRP A 470 -2.57 -22.33 -14.69
CA TRP A 470 -2.30 -23.59 -14.00
C TRP A 470 -2.44 -23.45 -12.49
N LYS A 471 -1.77 -22.46 -11.87
CA LYS A 471 -1.88 -22.22 -10.41
C LYS A 471 -3.33 -22.00 -9.97
N MET A 472 -4.12 -21.29 -10.77
CA MET A 472 -5.54 -21.06 -10.48
C MET A 472 -6.36 -22.35 -10.59
N ILE A 473 -6.12 -23.17 -11.62
CA ILE A 473 -6.79 -24.48 -11.79
C ILE A 473 -6.44 -25.40 -10.62
N THR A 474 -5.16 -25.51 -10.25
CA THR A 474 -4.72 -26.34 -9.13
C THR A 474 -5.32 -25.86 -7.82
N ALA A 475 -5.29 -24.56 -7.54
CA ALA A 475 -5.87 -23.99 -6.32
C ALA A 475 -7.39 -24.23 -6.26
N LEU A 476 -8.11 -24.10 -7.38
CA LEU A 476 -9.53 -24.42 -7.44
C LEU A 476 -9.77 -25.92 -7.23
N GLY A 477 -8.96 -26.80 -7.82
CA GLY A 477 -9.09 -28.24 -7.68
C GLY A 477 -8.85 -28.72 -6.24
N GLU A 478 -7.79 -28.23 -5.59
CA GLU A 478 -7.46 -28.52 -4.19
C GLU A 478 -8.61 -28.12 -3.26
N HIS A 479 -9.24 -26.98 -3.54
CA HIS A 479 -10.27 -26.39 -2.70
C HIS A 479 -11.70 -26.59 -3.20
N ALA A 480 -11.93 -27.44 -4.21
CA ALA A 480 -13.24 -27.58 -4.87
C ALA A 480 -14.40 -27.92 -3.91
N HIS A 481 -14.11 -28.63 -2.82
CA HIS A 481 -15.05 -28.99 -1.77
C HIS A 481 -15.24 -27.90 -0.69
N SER A 482 -14.23 -27.04 -0.52
CA SER A 482 -14.16 -25.96 0.49
C SER A 482 -14.60 -24.61 -0.08
N ILE A 483 -14.51 -24.43 -1.40
CA ILE A 483 -15.16 -23.34 -2.10
C ILE A 483 -16.66 -23.62 -1.97
N ARG A 484 -17.26 -23.04 -0.92
CA ARG A 484 -18.68 -22.74 -0.88
C ARG A 484 -18.97 -21.72 -1.99
N LEU A 485 -18.79 -22.12 -3.24
CA LEU A 485 -19.65 -21.69 -4.32
C LEU A 485 -21.02 -21.93 -3.69
N GLY A 486 -21.75 -20.88 -3.33
CA GLY A 486 -23.00 -21.00 -2.58
C GLY A 486 -24.02 -21.87 -3.34
N PRO A 487 -25.33 -21.73 -3.11
CA PRO A 487 -26.29 -22.19 -4.09
C PRO A 487 -26.12 -21.35 -5.38
N LEU A 488 -25.08 -21.64 -6.18
CA LEU A 488 -24.87 -21.03 -7.47
C LEU A 488 -26.06 -21.41 -8.33
N LYS A 489 -26.65 -20.40 -8.96
CA LYS A 489 -27.67 -20.63 -9.97
C LYS A 489 -27.06 -21.48 -11.09
N GLN A 490 -27.87 -22.26 -11.78
CA GLN A 490 -27.37 -23.10 -12.89
C GLN A 490 -26.59 -22.26 -13.93
N ALA A 491 -27.06 -21.03 -14.21
CA ALA A 491 -26.37 -20.09 -15.08
C ALA A 491 -24.94 -19.72 -14.62
N GLU A 492 -24.72 -19.60 -13.31
CA GLU A 492 -23.38 -19.28 -12.75
C GLU A 492 -22.44 -20.49 -12.81
N ARG A 493 -22.99 -21.71 -12.66
CA ARG A 493 -22.22 -22.96 -12.85
C ARG A 493 -21.80 -23.14 -14.30
N ASP A 494 -22.72 -22.91 -15.23
CA ASP A 494 -22.45 -23.00 -16.67
C ASP A 494 -21.42 -21.93 -17.08
N MET A 495 -21.54 -20.71 -16.53
CA MET A 495 -20.56 -19.64 -16.72
C MET A 495 -19.17 -20.04 -16.21
N LEU A 496 -19.07 -20.55 -14.98
CA LEU A 496 -17.80 -20.93 -14.37
C LEU A 496 -17.17 -22.13 -15.10
N SER A 497 -17.97 -23.12 -15.50
CA SER A 497 -17.54 -24.25 -16.32
C SER A 497 -17.00 -23.79 -17.68
N SER A 498 -17.69 -22.87 -18.36
CA SER A 498 -17.24 -22.32 -19.65
C SER A 498 -15.90 -21.57 -19.53
N ARG A 499 -15.69 -20.83 -18.43
CA ARG A 499 -14.45 -20.08 -18.16
C ARG A 499 -13.29 -21.00 -17.77
N LEU A 500 -13.57 -22.04 -16.99
CA LEU A 500 -12.56 -23.06 -16.67
C LEU A 500 -12.14 -23.83 -17.91
N GLN A 501 -13.08 -24.17 -18.81
CA GLN A 501 -12.74 -24.85 -20.05
C GLN A 501 -11.76 -24.03 -20.90
N ARG A 502 -11.88 -22.68 -20.90
CA ARG A 502 -10.91 -21.80 -21.57
C ARG A 502 -9.52 -21.90 -20.96
N LEU A 503 -9.40 -21.96 -19.62
CA LEU A 503 -8.10 -22.13 -18.98
C LEU A 503 -7.50 -23.52 -19.22
N PHE A 504 -8.32 -24.56 -19.26
CA PHE A 504 -7.87 -25.91 -19.61
C PHE A 504 -7.37 -25.97 -21.05
N ASP A 505 -8.05 -25.28 -21.97
CA ASP A 505 -7.61 -25.16 -23.37
C ASP A 505 -6.28 -24.40 -23.49
N ILE A 506 -6.02 -23.39 -22.64
CA ILE A 506 -4.74 -22.66 -22.56
C ILE A 506 -3.62 -23.54 -21.99
N CYS A 507 -3.91 -24.32 -20.95
CA CYS A 507 -2.94 -25.20 -20.27
C CYS A 507 -2.77 -26.58 -20.93
N GLU A 508 -3.36 -26.81 -22.10
CA GLU A 508 -3.31 -28.11 -22.82
C GLU A 508 -3.81 -29.32 -22.02
N LEU A 509 -4.78 -29.12 -21.13
CA LEU A 509 -5.29 -30.21 -20.31
C LEU A 509 -6.28 -31.07 -21.09
N GLU A 510 -5.93 -32.35 -21.24
CA GLU A 510 -6.80 -33.34 -21.90
C GLU A 510 -8.02 -33.69 -21.05
N THR A 511 -7.88 -33.61 -19.72
CA THR A 511 -8.95 -33.85 -18.74
C THR A 511 -10.12 -32.89 -18.92
N SER A 512 -11.36 -33.39 -18.81
CA SER A 512 -12.57 -32.55 -18.83
C SER A 512 -12.70 -31.76 -17.53
N VAL A 513 -13.25 -30.55 -17.58
CA VAL A 513 -13.62 -29.77 -16.37
C VAL A 513 -14.50 -30.61 -15.43
N ASP A 514 -15.40 -31.42 -15.98
CA ASP A 514 -16.30 -32.30 -15.21
C ASP A 514 -15.56 -33.39 -14.42
N SER A 515 -14.34 -33.76 -14.84
CA SER A 515 -13.54 -34.78 -14.16
C SER A 515 -12.84 -34.24 -12.90
N ILE A 516 -12.43 -32.96 -12.93
CA ILE A 516 -11.77 -32.28 -11.80
C ILE A 516 -12.80 -31.59 -10.91
N PHE A 517 -13.92 -31.15 -11.48
CA PHE A 517 -14.99 -30.44 -10.78
C PHE A 517 -16.36 -31.12 -10.98
N PRO A 518 -16.62 -32.26 -10.30
CA PRO A 518 -17.89 -32.97 -10.43
C PRO A 518 -19.11 -32.13 -10.04
N SER A 519 -18.92 -31.16 -9.14
CA SER A 519 -19.94 -30.22 -8.66
C SER A 519 -20.39 -29.19 -9.70
N LEU A 520 -19.63 -29.01 -10.78
CA LEU A 520 -19.91 -28.08 -11.87
C LEU A 520 -20.50 -28.74 -13.11
N LYS A 521 -20.84 -30.03 -13.01
CA LYS A 521 -21.39 -30.81 -14.12
C LYS A 521 -22.65 -30.12 -14.67
N SER A 522 -22.50 -29.47 -15.82
CA SER A 522 -23.62 -28.81 -16.48
C SER A 522 -24.59 -29.87 -17.00
N ARG A 523 -25.89 -29.65 -16.82
CA ARG A 523 -26.93 -30.37 -17.56
C ARG A 523 -27.37 -29.48 -18.72
N SER A 524 -26.53 -29.23 -19.73
CA SER A 524 -27.10 -28.87 -21.03
C SER A 524 -26.16 -28.97 -22.21
N THR A 525 -26.67 -29.74 -23.18
CA THR A 525 -26.68 -29.52 -24.63
C THR A 525 -25.37 -29.24 -25.35
N ALA A 526 -24.95 -30.29 -26.06
CA ALA A 526 -24.43 -30.13 -27.40
C ALA A 526 -25.32 -29.16 -28.19
N THR A 527 -24.85 -27.94 -28.43
CA THR A 527 -25.49 -27.01 -29.34
C THR A 527 -24.44 -26.31 -30.18
N GLY A 528 -24.46 -26.64 -31.47
CA GLY A 528 -24.04 -25.77 -32.57
C GLY A 528 -22.56 -25.78 -32.92
N MET A 529 -22.23 -26.47 -34.03
CA MET A 529 -21.16 -26.15 -35.01
C MET A 529 -20.13 -25.08 -34.59
N GLY A 530 -19.38 -25.34 -33.53
CA GLY A 530 -18.20 -24.58 -33.13
C GLY A 530 -16.95 -25.35 -33.56
N MET A 531 -15.86 -24.65 -33.90
CA MET A 531 -14.56 -25.25 -34.24
C MET A 531 -14.24 -26.47 -33.37
N SER A 532 -13.75 -27.56 -33.98
CA SER A 532 -13.22 -28.74 -33.27
C SER A 532 -12.32 -28.31 -32.11
N ARG A 533 -12.45 -28.95 -30.93
CA ARG A 533 -11.62 -28.65 -29.73
C ARG A 533 -10.13 -28.58 -30.07
N THR A 534 -9.65 -29.48 -30.94
CA THR A 534 -8.27 -29.49 -31.44
C THR A 534 -7.89 -28.25 -32.26
N ARG A 535 -8.81 -27.75 -33.09
CA ARG A 535 -8.61 -26.52 -33.87
C ARG A 535 -8.61 -25.27 -32.98
N ARG A 536 -9.43 -25.28 -31.93
CA ARG A 536 -9.50 -24.21 -30.92
C ARG A 536 -8.23 -24.15 -30.08
N GLN A 537 -7.76 -25.30 -29.59
CA GLN A 537 -6.50 -25.43 -28.86
C GLN A 537 -5.31 -25.00 -29.71
N GLY A 538 -5.22 -25.46 -30.97
CA GLY A 538 -4.14 -25.05 -31.88
C GLY A 538 -4.10 -23.53 -32.12
N ALA A 539 -5.25 -22.88 -32.26
CA ALA A 539 -5.31 -21.42 -32.41
C ALA A 539 -4.90 -20.68 -31.11
N LEU A 540 -5.33 -21.16 -29.94
CA LEU A 540 -4.93 -20.61 -28.64
C LEU A 540 -3.42 -20.74 -28.40
N GLN A 541 -2.82 -21.87 -28.79
CA GLN A 541 -1.38 -22.09 -28.60
C GLN A 541 -0.53 -21.09 -29.39
N VAL A 542 -0.92 -20.78 -30.62
CA VAL A 542 -0.24 -19.74 -31.40
C VAL A 542 -0.29 -18.38 -30.68
N LEU A 543 -1.42 -18.04 -30.06
CA LEU A 543 -1.58 -16.81 -29.29
C LEU A 543 -0.74 -16.81 -28.01
N VAL A 544 -0.69 -17.91 -27.28
CA VAL A 544 0.09 -18.05 -26.05
C VAL A 544 1.59 -17.97 -26.35
N VAL A 545 2.07 -18.66 -27.39
CA VAL A 545 3.47 -18.58 -27.83
C VAL A 545 3.81 -17.16 -28.27
N ARG A 546 2.94 -16.49 -29.04
CA ARG A 546 3.15 -15.08 -29.44
C ARG A 546 3.25 -14.19 -28.21
N ARG A 547 2.39 -14.39 -27.21
CA ARG A 547 2.42 -13.63 -25.96
C ARG A 547 3.72 -13.85 -25.18
N LYS A 548 4.22 -15.08 -25.09
CA LYS A 548 5.53 -15.38 -24.48
C LYS A 548 6.66 -14.64 -25.19
N VAL A 549 6.63 -14.57 -26.52
CA VAL A 549 7.60 -13.80 -27.32
C VAL A 549 7.53 -12.31 -27.00
N GLU A 550 6.35 -11.71 -26.93
CA GLU A 550 6.18 -10.29 -26.55
C GLU A 550 6.74 -10.00 -25.16
N VAL A 551 6.42 -10.83 -24.17
CA VAL A 551 6.91 -10.66 -22.79
C VAL A 551 8.43 -10.79 -22.74
N ALA A 552 9.02 -11.71 -23.52
CA ALA A 552 10.46 -11.87 -23.61
C ALA A 552 11.13 -10.63 -24.25
N GLN A 553 10.53 -10.07 -25.31
CA GLN A 553 11.00 -8.85 -25.96
C GLN A 553 10.96 -7.65 -25.00
N GLN A 554 9.85 -7.45 -24.29
CA GLN A 554 9.72 -6.39 -23.28
C GLN A 554 10.78 -6.50 -22.18
N LYS A 555 11.05 -7.73 -21.71
CA LYS A 555 12.11 -7.97 -20.72
C LYS A 555 13.50 -7.66 -21.27
N LEU A 556 13.76 -8.00 -22.54
CA LEU A 556 15.02 -7.71 -23.19
C LEU A 556 15.24 -6.21 -23.33
N GLU A 557 14.25 -5.45 -23.81
CA GLU A 557 14.31 -3.99 -23.94
C GLU A 557 14.52 -3.30 -22.58
N ALA A 558 13.86 -3.78 -21.52
CA ALA A 558 14.05 -3.27 -20.17
C ALA A 558 15.47 -3.52 -19.65
N LEU A 559 16.04 -4.71 -19.92
CA LEU A 559 17.42 -5.04 -19.59
C LEU A 559 18.42 -4.19 -20.38
N GLU A 560 18.21 -4.02 -21.69
CA GLU A 560 19.04 -3.17 -22.53
C GLU A 560 19.02 -1.71 -22.07
N SER A 561 17.85 -1.20 -21.66
CA SER A 561 17.71 0.13 -21.09
C SER A 561 18.45 0.28 -19.77
N ALA A 562 18.33 -0.71 -18.87
CA ALA A 562 19.06 -0.71 -17.59
C ALA A 562 20.59 -0.77 -17.80
N VAL A 563 21.06 -1.56 -18.78
CA VAL A 563 22.48 -1.61 -19.17
C VAL A 563 22.92 -0.30 -19.81
N GLY A 564 22.06 0.35 -20.60
CA GLY A 564 22.27 1.67 -21.18
C GLY A 564 22.42 2.77 -20.11
N GLU A 565 21.58 2.75 -19.08
CA GLU A 565 21.68 3.69 -17.95
C GLU A 565 22.93 3.45 -17.11
N HIS A 566 23.28 2.18 -16.85
CA HIS A 566 24.50 1.83 -16.13
C HIS A 566 25.76 2.22 -16.91
N SER A 567 25.77 2.02 -18.23
CA SER A 567 26.88 2.42 -19.09
C SER A 567 27.02 3.94 -19.21
N ARG A 568 25.90 4.70 -19.24
CA ARG A 568 25.94 6.18 -19.16
C ARG A 568 26.42 6.68 -17.80
N GLY A 569 26.07 5.99 -16.70
CA GLY A 569 26.59 6.28 -15.37
C GLY A 569 28.10 6.04 -15.22
N LEU A 570 28.70 5.23 -16.11
CA LEU A 570 30.16 5.01 -16.20
C LEU A 570 30.88 6.02 -17.09
N VAL A 571 30.16 6.85 -17.86
CA VAL A 571 30.77 7.94 -18.65
C VAL A 571 31.05 9.11 -17.70
N MET A 572 32.31 9.26 -17.30
CA MET A 572 32.80 10.45 -16.60
C MET A 572 32.39 11.71 -17.40
N PRO A 573 31.98 12.80 -16.72
CA PRO A 573 31.62 14.02 -17.41
C PRO A 573 32.79 14.51 -18.28
N PRO A 574 32.52 15.09 -19.47
CA PRO A 574 33.57 15.60 -20.34
C PRO A 574 34.40 16.65 -19.61
N SER A 575 35.71 16.62 -19.86
CA SER A 575 36.75 17.42 -19.19
C SER A 575 36.59 18.95 -19.28
N SER A 576 35.55 19.43 -19.96
CA SER A 576 35.17 20.84 -20.00
C SER A 576 34.43 21.31 -18.74
N GLN A 577 33.72 20.42 -18.01
CA GLN A 577 33.05 20.80 -16.76
C GLN A 577 33.95 20.78 -15.51
N LEU A 578 35.12 20.14 -15.60
CA LEU A 578 36.14 20.20 -14.53
C LEU A 578 36.93 21.51 -14.55
N LYS A 579 37.01 22.21 -15.70
CA LYS A 579 37.70 23.51 -15.79
C LYS A 579 36.89 24.69 -15.25
N GLU A 580 35.57 24.60 -15.16
CA GLU A 580 34.74 25.63 -14.54
C GLU A 580 34.67 25.48 -13.01
N ALA A 581 34.87 24.28 -12.48
CA ALA A 581 34.94 24.03 -11.04
C ALA A 581 36.31 24.38 -10.41
N GLU A 582 37.41 24.36 -11.19
CA GLU A 582 38.74 24.77 -10.71
C GLU A 582 38.96 26.29 -10.69
N ALA A 583 38.09 27.09 -11.30
CA ALA A 583 38.22 28.55 -11.34
C ALA A 583 37.55 29.32 -10.17
N THR A 584 36.93 28.63 -9.20
CA THR A 584 36.19 29.27 -8.09
C THR A 584 36.69 28.86 -6.69
N SER A 585 37.87 28.25 -6.58
CA SER A 585 38.48 27.86 -5.30
C SER A 585 39.84 28.54 -5.11
N GLU A 586 39.87 29.87 -5.02
CA GLU A 586 40.96 30.59 -4.37
C GLU A 586 40.58 30.88 -2.92
N ALA A 587 41.17 30.13 -2.01
CA ALA A 587 41.08 30.37 -0.57
C ALA A 587 41.88 31.64 -0.19
N PRO A 588 41.36 32.52 0.70
CA PRO A 588 42.10 33.70 1.13
C PRO A 588 43.24 33.31 2.08
N GLN A 589 44.46 33.77 1.78
CA GLN A 589 45.60 33.73 2.71
C GLN A 589 45.67 35.00 3.59
N PRO A 590 46.35 34.92 4.75
CA PRO A 590 46.03 35.69 5.95
C PRO A 590 46.89 36.95 6.15
N GLN A 591 46.38 37.92 6.91
CA GLN A 591 47.17 39.02 7.49
C GLN A 591 46.78 39.33 8.95
N PRO A 592 47.69 39.92 9.76
CA PRO A 592 47.81 39.63 11.19
C PRO A 592 47.26 40.71 12.15
N SER A 593 46.88 40.22 13.33
CA SER A 593 46.80 40.85 14.67
C SER A 593 46.77 42.38 14.82
N ARG A 594 45.74 42.90 15.52
CA ARG A 594 45.96 43.83 16.64
C ARG A 594 44.82 43.78 17.66
N ALA A 595 45.22 43.90 18.92
CA ALA A 595 44.51 43.65 20.15
C ALA A 595 43.42 44.66 20.54
N GLU A 596 42.68 44.26 21.58
CA GLU A 596 42.10 45.09 22.66
C GLU A 596 40.76 45.82 22.44
N LYS A 597 39.68 45.30 23.05
CA LYS A 597 39.14 45.83 24.33
C LYS A 597 37.88 45.09 24.85
N ALA A 598 37.91 44.83 26.16
CA ALA A 598 36.81 44.66 27.15
C ALA A 598 35.79 43.51 26.94
N VAL A 599 35.75 42.40 27.70
CA VAL A 599 35.57 42.16 29.16
C VAL A 599 34.09 42.21 29.65
N VAL A 600 33.50 41.00 29.81
CA VAL A 600 32.63 40.50 30.92
C VAL A 600 31.12 40.88 30.95
N PRO A 601 30.18 40.00 31.40
CA PRO A 601 30.00 38.55 31.17
C PRO A 601 28.53 38.16 30.87
N ILE A 602 28.30 36.91 30.43
CA ILE A 602 26.97 36.29 30.40
C ILE A 602 26.72 35.65 31.77
N THR A 603 25.70 36.12 32.47
CA THR A 603 25.20 35.56 33.74
C THR A 603 24.57 34.19 33.50
N TYR A 604 25.15 33.16 34.11
CA TYR A 604 24.48 31.90 34.42
C TYR A 604 23.54 32.13 35.60
N GLU A 605 22.22 32.01 35.38
CA GLU A 605 21.26 31.90 36.49
C GLU A 605 20.92 30.44 36.79
N SER A 606 21.20 30.11 38.04
CA SER A 606 21.12 28.85 38.73
C SER A 606 19.70 28.39 39.01
N ARG A 607 19.49 27.08 38.85
CA ARG A 607 18.42 26.30 39.49
C ARG A 607 18.48 26.48 41.02
N GLY A 608 17.39 26.98 41.62
CA GLY A 608 17.18 26.97 43.05
C GLY A 608 16.66 25.62 43.56
N ARG A 609 17.40 25.01 44.51
CA ARG A 609 16.87 24.22 45.65
C ARG A 609 16.15 25.21 46.60
N ALA A 610 15.23 24.89 47.51
CA ALA A 610 14.92 23.72 48.35
C ALA A 610 13.47 23.93 48.94
N PRO A 611 12.89 23.14 49.89
CA PRO A 611 13.52 22.46 51.02
C PRO A 611 13.10 21.00 51.31
N MET A 612 13.96 20.37 52.12
CA MET A 612 13.75 19.13 52.86
C MET A 612 12.49 19.17 53.72
N MET A 613 11.70 18.09 53.68
CA MET A 613 10.92 17.63 54.84
C MET A 613 11.24 16.16 55.09
N SER A 614 11.72 15.91 56.30
CA SER A 614 11.92 14.63 56.95
C SER A 614 10.58 14.05 57.42
N PHE A 615 10.23 12.82 57.06
CA PHE A 615 9.26 12.00 57.81
C PHE A 615 9.58 10.51 57.68
N ILE A 616 10.23 10.01 58.74
CA ILE A 616 10.04 8.75 59.48
C ILE A 616 9.11 7.67 58.85
N PRO A 617 9.54 6.41 58.72
CA PRO A 617 8.65 5.28 58.37
C PRO A 617 7.93 4.75 59.62
N PRO A 618 6.63 4.39 59.57
CA PRO A 618 6.03 3.63 60.65
C PRO A 618 6.32 2.14 60.44
N GLN A 619 6.68 1.53 61.56
CA GLN A 619 6.95 0.12 61.75
C GLN A 619 5.69 -0.74 61.60
N VAL A 620 5.97 -1.99 61.26
CA VAL A 620 5.13 -3.16 61.45
C VAL A 620 4.75 -3.29 62.93
N GLU A 621 3.45 -3.29 63.23
CA GLU A 621 2.93 -3.96 64.43
C GLU A 621 1.70 -4.77 64.06
N ALA A 622 1.81 -6.07 64.34
CA ALA A 622 0.75 -7.04 64.29
C ALA A 622 -0.16 -6.86 65.50
N HIS A 623 -1.47 -6.89 65.31
CA HIS A 623 -2.38 -7.34 66.35
C HIS A 623 -3.52 -8.17 65.75
N MET A 624 -3.58 -9.41 66.24
CA MET A 624 -4.70 -10.34 66.10
C MET A 624 -5.99 -9.73 66.67
N GLY A 625 -7.13 -10.08 66.06
CA GLY A 625 -8.45 -9.83 66.61
C GLY A 625 -9.55 -10.37 65.70
N SER A 626 -10.00 -11.59 65.98
CA SER A 626 -11.13 -12.28 65.36
C SER A 626 -12.46 -11.55 65.54
N CYS A 627 -13.40 -11.70 64.59
CA CYS A 627 -14.70 -12.37 64.80
C CYS A 627 -15.70 -12.17 63.63
N SER A 628 -16.32 -13.29 63.24
CA SER A 628 -17.72 -13.51 62.74
C SER A 628 -18.29 -12.62 61.62
N ALA A 629 -18.66 -13.12 60.43
CA ALA A 629 -19.79 -14.02 60.09
C ALA A 629 -21.17 -13.31 59.99
N PHE A 630 -22.00 -13.83 59.07
CA PHE A 630 -23.30 -13.37 58.52
C PHE A 630 -23.19 -12.38 57.33
N GLY A 631 -23.71 -12.62 56.12
CA GLY A 631 -24.69 -13.60 55.65
C GLY A 631 -26.01 -12.89 55.28
N SER A 632 -26.19 -12.54 54.00
CA SER A 632 -27.43 -12.47 53.20
C SER A 632 -27.08 -11.98 51.80
#